data_AF-A0A853PVF4-F1
#
_entry.id   AF-A0A853PVF4-F1
#
_cell.length_a   1.000
_cell.length_b   1.000
_cell.length_c   1.000
_cell.angle_alpha   90.00
_cell.angle_beta   90.00
_cell.angle_gamma   90.00
#
_symmetry.space_group_name_H-M   'P 1'
#
loop_
_entity.id
_entity.type
_entity.pdbx_description
1 polymer ?
#
loop_
_entity_poly.entity_id
_entity_poly.type
_entity_poly.pdbx_seq_one_letter_code
_entity_poly.pdbx_strand_id
1 'polypeptide(L)'
;MKHLTVYFLLALQGVLFSFSLSAATPQNAIAYHDGNVRFSVLTDGVIRMEWSPSGSFTDDPSFVAIHRNLPVPKYTVQNKNATVVISTARMKLKYKKGQGPFTKDNLTITSTKGMFPFQWTPGTIQKGNLKGTDRTLDGFEGDYNIYSHQDMKLEDGLLSTDGWTLIDDSKNFLFDNSEWAWVKAREHKDGQDWYFMAYGHDYKAALKDFTVFAGKVPLPPRYAFGYWWSRYWSYSDKEMRQLVDNFHTYNIPLDVLVVDMDWHYTDPGFGGWTGWTWNRRLFPDPAKFLGYLKSNDLKITLNLHPADGVAPYEEKYPEMAQWMGVDTAKQKRIPWVVSDKRFINGMFNKVLRPMEKQGVDFWWLDWQQWMYDKKVDSLSNTWWINYVFFSDMERNRDTRPMLYHRWGGLGNHRYQIGFSGDAVISWKSLEFQPYFTNCASNVLYGYWSHDIGGHMFKGGDKEILDPELFTRWMQYGALTPVMRTHSTKNSVLNKELWNFKGDYFEALRNSILFRYQLAPYIYTMARETYDNGISICRPMYYDYPEAKEAYDFKSEYMFGDQILVAPITTPMQNGLSTVKVWLPEGNDWFEWTTGTLLKGGQIIERSFTLTEYPVYVKAGSVLPLYNRVKNLNSNSEEIIVNIFPGDNGSFTFYEDNGNDKYYANEYARTRMYTERKENHLTVTVGPRQGKYRNMPTDRQFKIKVLGSAIPETITINGNKAEYEYIGDELALLITIPQTACDQEKTIEIQYPTSIPELNDGIVSQFKRFSKAITALKYRDAGIVLTPAMGATEATSIALTYSPERFNELIETFKRNYSQMPEMLKEQKLNEANSQWFMKAIGWKK
;
A
#
# COMPACT_ATOMS: atom_id res chain seq x y z
N MET A 1 -7.88 -31.96 -55.75
CA MET A 1 -8.95 -32.82 -55.20
C MET A 1 -8.49 -33.39 -53.87
N LYS A 2 -9.22 -33.06 -52.79
CA LYS A 2 -9.45 -33.80 -51.52
C LYS A 2 -8.21 -34.18 -50.68
N HIS A 3 -7.95 -33.48 -49.56
CA HIS A 3 -8.52 -33.67 -48.20
C HIS A 3 -8.26 -35.05 -47.57
N LEU A 4 -7.42 -35.10 -46.53
CA LEU A 4 -7.63 -35.82 -45.25
C LEU A 4 -6.44 -35.50 -44.31
N THR A 5 -6.60 -34.55 -43.37
CA THR A 5 -6.87 -34.79 -41.94
C THR A 5 -5.76 -35.56 -41.20
N VAL A 6 -4.86 -34.83 -40.52
CA VAL A 6 -4.18 -35.31 -39.32
C VAL A 6 -4.16 -34.16 -38.29
N TYR A 7 -5.24 -34.08 -37.51
CA TYR A 7 -5.20 -33.46 -36.19
C TYR A 7 -4.67 -34.52 -35.23
N PHE A 8 -3.44 -34.38 -34.75
CA PHE A 8 -2.93 -35.18 -33.64
C PHE A 8 -2.94 -34.35 -32.36
N LEU A 9 -3.31 -35.03 -31.28
CA LEU A 9 -3.67 -34.52 -29.97
C LEU A 9 -2.64 -33.56 -29.36
N LEU A 10 -3.07 -32.33 -29.05
CA LEU A 10 -2.57 -31.56 -27.91
C LEU A 10 -3.61 -31.67 -26.80
N ALA A 11 -3.66 -32.83 -26.16
CA ALA A 11 -4.45 -33.06 -24.98
C ALA A 11 -3.69 -32.53 -23.75
N LEU A 12 -4.33 -31.57 -23.07
CA LEU A 12 -4.20 -31.22 -21.65
C LEU A 12 -2.86 -31.57 -20.96
N GLN A 13 -1.99 -30.57 -20.85
CA GLN A 13 -1.22 -30.36 -19.63
C GLN A 13 -1.34 -28.89 -19.19
N GLY A 14 -2.59 -28.48 -18.95
CA GLY A 14 -2.83 -27.39 -18.02
C GLY A 14 -2.71 -27.96 -16.61
N VAL A 15 -1.52 -27.87 -16.01
CA VAL A 15 -1.42 -27.99 -14.55
C VAL A 15 -2.09 -26.74 -13.99
N LEU A 16 -3.41 -26.78 -13.88
CA LEU A 16 -4.14 -25.98 -12.92
C LEU A 16 -3.58 -26.40 -11.56
N PHE A 17 -2.67 -25.58 -11.01
CA PHE A 17 -2.41 -25.61 -9.58
C PHE A 17 -3.73 -25.21 -8.90
N SER A 18 -4.59 -26.21 -8.70
CA SER A 18 -5.35 -26.24 -7.47
C SER A 18 -4.31 -26.17 -6.37
N PHE A 19 -4.31 -25.09 -5.59
CA PHE A 19 -3.67 -25.12 -4.29
C PHE A 19 -4.34 -26.26 -3.53
N SER A 20 -3.77 -27.47 -3.60
CA SER A 20 -4.18 -28.53 -2.71
C SER A 20 -3.88 -28.01 -1.32
N LEU A 21 -4.92 -27.68 -0.56
CA LEU A 21 -4.82 -27.29 0.83
C LEU A 21 -4.19 -28.47 1.59
N SER A 22 -2.86 -28.54 1.65
CA SER A 22 -2.14 -29.57 2.37
C SER A 22 -2.00 -29.11 3.82
N ALA A 23 -3.07 -29.33 4.57
CA ALA A 23 -3.20 -28.85 5.96
C ALA A 23 -2.79 -29.89 7.01
N ALA A 24 -2.44 -31.12 6.60
CA ALA A 24 -1.88 -32.12 7.50
C ALA A 24 -0.42 -31.77 7.85
N THR A 25 -0.13 -31.72 9.16
CA THR A 25 1.24 -31.55 9.65
C THR A 25 2.08 -32.79 9.32
N PRO A 26 3.33 -32.65 8.83
CA PRO A 26 4.20 -33.81 8.61
C PRO A 26 4.40 -34.55 9.92
N GLN A 27 4.41 -35.89 9.90
CA GLN A 27 4.56 -36.68 11.13
C GLN A 27 5.78 -36.25 11.97
N ASN A 28 6.87 -35.87 11.30
CA ASN A 28 8.11 -35.44 11.95
C ASN A 28 8.05 -34.03 12.57
N ALA A 29 7.03 -33.23 12.27
CA ALA A 29 6.77 -31.95 12.94
C ALA A 29 5.87 -32.10 14.18
N ILE A 30 5.20 -33.26 14.36
CA ILE A 30 4.46 -33.59 15.58
C ILE A 30 5.47 -33.96 16.68
N ALA A 31 5.85 -32.97 17.49
CA ALA A 31 6.85 -33.12 18.54
C ALA A 31 6.36 -33.95 19.72
N TYR A 32 5.04 -33.98 19.96
CA TYR A 32 4.42 -34.82 20.98
C TYR A 32 2.95 -35.06 20.66
N HIS A 33 2.48 -36.27 20.95
CA HIS A 33 1.06 -36.58 20.97
C HIS A 33 0.74 -37.62 22.05
N ASP A 34 -0.44 -37.52 22.64
CA ASP A 34 -1.06 -38.56 23.47
C ASP A 34 -2.55 -38.70 23.14
N GLY A 35 -3.34 -39.32 24.02
CA GLY A 35 -4.76 -39.57 23.78
C GLY A 35 -5.62 -38.31 23.67
N ASN A 36 -5.18 -37.15 24.16
CA ASN A 36 -5.97 -35.91 24.14
C ASN A 36 -5.18 -34.67 23.69
N VAL A 37 -3.84 -34.72 23.67
CA VAL A 37 -2.98 -33.59 23.35
C VAL A 37 -2.11 -33.85 22.13
N ARG A 38 -1.94 -32.84 21.27
CA ARG A 38 -0.97 -32.82 20.16
C ARG A 38 -0.22 -31.49 20.14
N PHE A 39 1.10 -31.56 20.05
CA PHE A 39 1.99 -30.41 19.86
C PHE A 39 2.76 -30.55 18.55
N SER A 40 2.67 -29.53 17.71
CA SER A 40 3.34 -29.49 16.41
C SER A 40 4.21 -28.25 16.28
N VAL A 41 5.47 -28.42 15.91
CA VAL A 41 6.40 -27.29 15.70
C VAL A 41 6.36 -26.92 14.22
N LEU A 42 5.89 -25.70 13.92
CA LEU A 42 5.66 -25.25 12.54
C LEU A 42 6.84 -24.42 12.01
N THR A 43 7.41 -23.56 12.86
CA THR A 43 8.67 -22.83 12.61
C THR A 43 9.47 -22.80 13.92
N ASP A 44 10.69 -22.24 13.89
CA ASP A 44 11.45 -22.02 15.13
C ASP A 44 10.70 -21.13 16.15
N GLY A 45 9.82 -20.25 15.65
CA GLY A 45 9.01 -19.32 16.41
C GLY A 45 7.55 -19.73 16.62
N VAL A 46 7.06 -20.84 16.06
CA VAL A 46 5.63 -21.19 16.10
C VAL A 46 5.40 -22.63 16.54
N ILE A 47 4.61 -22.81 17.60
CA ILE A 47 4.09 -24.12 18.03
C ILE A 47 2.56 -24.09 17.99
N ARG A 48 1.96 -25.07 17.31
CA ARG A 48 0.53 -25.40 17.39
C ARG A 48 0.30 -26.33 18.58
N MET A 49 -0.73 -26.03 19.35
CA MET A 49 -1.09 -26.73 20.58
C MET A 49 -2.56 -27.12 20.50
N GLU A 50 -2.82 -28.42 20.54
CA GLU A 50 -4.16 -28.95 20.42
C GLU A 50 -4.52 -29.80 21.63
N TRP A 51 -5.71 -29.56 22.17
CA TRP A 51 -6.35 -30.43 23.14
C TRP A 51 -7.75 -30.81 22.64
N SER A 52 -8.07 -32.10 22.67
CA SER A 52 -9.35 -32.62 22.23
C SER A 52 -9.93 -33.56 23.29
N PRO A 53 -11.18 -33.36 23.76
CA PRO A 53 -11.80 -34.25 24.72
C PRO A 53 -12.02 -35.66 24.17
N SER A 54 -12.20 -35.80 22.86
CA SER A 54 -12.39 -37.09 22.17
C SER A 54 -11.08 -37.74 21.72
N GLY A 55 -9.96 -36.99 21.74
CA GLY A 55 -8.70 -37.42 21.14
C GLY A 55 -8.63 -37.30 19.62
N SER A 56 -9.70 -36.82 18.98
CA SER A 56 -9.73 -36.51 17.55
C SER A 56 -9.19 -35.11 17.30
N PHE A 57 -8.13 -35.00 16.52
CA PHE A 57 -7.53 -33.73 16.11
C PHE A 57 -7.94 -33.36 14.68
N THR A 58 -8.02 -32.06 14.38
CA THR A 58 -8.36 -31.60 13.03
C THR A 58 -7.11 -31.24 12.24
N ASP A 59 -7.00 -31.85 11.07
CA ASP A 59 -6.00 -31.52 10.05
C ASP A 59 -6.61 -30.74 8.89
N ASP A 60 -7.92 -30.47 8.93
CA ASP A 60 -8.58 -29.63 7.93
C ASP A 60 -8.04 -28.18 8.01
N PRO A 61 -7.95 -27.47 6.88
CA PRO A 61 -7.60 -26.05 6.86
C PRO A 61 -8.65 -25.25 7.63
N SER A 62 -8.22 -24.33 8.48
CA SER A 62 -9.12 -23.36 9.12
C SER A 62 -9.14 -22.04 8.37
N PHE A 63 -10.04 -21.14 8.76
CA PHE A 63 -10.08 -19.79 8.20
C PHE A 63 -8.77 -19.03 8.44
N VAL A 64 -8.07 -19.29 9.55
CA VAL A 64 -6.78 -18.66 9.84
C VAL A 64 -5.63 -19.47 9.24
N ALA A 65 -5.52 -20.76 9.57
CA ALA A 65 -4.37 -21.61 9.25
C ALA A 65 -4.69 -22.60 8.13
N ILE A 66 -4.11 -22.39 6.95
CA ILE A 66 -4.40 -23.16 5.72
C ILE A 66 -3.24 -24.05 5.25
N HIS A 67 -2.04 -23.87 5.79
CA HIS A 67 -0.86 -24.65 5.46
C HIS A 67 -0.17 -25.13 6.73
N ARG A 68 -0.06 -26.46 6.90
CA ARG A 68 0.70 -27.03 8.03
C ARG A 68 1.70 -28.09 7.58
N ASN A 69 1.66 -28.49 6.32
CA ASN A 69 2.70 -29.27 5.65
C ASN A 69 3.92 -28.39 5.33
N LEU A 70 4.75 -28.16 6.34
CA LEU A 70 5.88 -27.21 6.29
C LEU A 70 7.22 -27.94 6.49
N PRO A 71 8.35 -27.37 6.03
CA PRO A 71 9.67 -27.87 6.39
C PRO A 71 9.82 -27.98 7.91
N VAL A 72 10.24 -29.14 8.39
CA VAL A 72 10.34 -29.42 9.82
C VAL A 72 11.50 -28.61 10.43
N PRO A 73 11.24 -27.71 11.40
CA PRO A 73 12.28 -26.93 12.07
C PRO A 73 13.12 -27.80 13.02
N LYS A 74 14.25 -27.28 13.49
CA LYS A 74 15.07 -27.97 14.50
C LYS A 74 14.44 -27.80 15.87
N TYR A 75 14.13 -28.91 16.53
CA TYR A 75 13.63 -28.91 17.91
C TYR A 75 14.15 -30.13 18.70
N THR A 76 14.02 -30.06 20.03
CA THR A 76 14.32 -31.19 20.93
C THR A 76 13.12 -31.48 21.81
N VAL A 77 12.96 -32.75 22.20
CA VAL A 77 11.87 -33.22 23.05
C VAL A 77 12.44 -34.00 24.22
N GLN A 78 12.08 -33.61 25.44
CA GLN A 78 12.30 -34.40 26.65
C GLN A 78 10.95 -34.89 27.16
N ASN A 79 10.67 -36.16 26.89
CA ASN A 79 9.41 -36.81 27.26
C ASN A 79 9.62 -37.68 28.51
N LYS A 80 9.14 -37.23 29.67
CA LYS A 80 9.18 -37.98 30.95
C LYS A 80 7.78 -38.43 31.34
N ASN A 81 7.65 -39.35 32.29
CA ASN A 81 6.36 -39.93 32.69
C ASN A 81 5.27 -38.88 33.00
N ALA A 82 5.60 -37.80 33.72
CA ALA A 82 4.64 -36.77 34.12
C ALA A 82 4.72 -35.45 33.32
N THR A 83 5.73 -35.27 32.46
CA THR A 83 6.00 -33.96 31.85
C THR A 83 6.64 -34.10 30.48
N VAL A 84 6.24 -33.24 29.56
CA VAL A 84 6.86 -33.05 28.25
C VAL A 84 7.52 -31.69 28.22
N VAL A 85 8.72 -31.62 27.66
CA VAL A 85 9.40 -30.36 27.35
C VAL A 85 9.81 -30.36 25.89
N ILE A 86 9.35 -29.36 25.14
CA ILE A 86 9.72 -29.13 23.74
C ILE A 86 10.56 -27.86 23.71
N SER A 87 11.68 -27.84 23.00
CA SER A 87 12.54 -26.66 22.87
C SER A 87 12.91 -26.41 21.41
N THR A 88 12.72 -25.17 20.97
CA THR A 88 13.14 -24.64 19.67
C THR A 88 14.30 -23.65 19.87
N ALA A 89 14.72 -22.96 18.81
CA ALA A 89 15.66 -21.85 18.94
C ALA A 89 15.08 -20.66 19.74
N ARG A 90 13.76 -20.44 19.73
CA ARG A 90 13.10 -19.25 20.30
C ARG A 90 12.37 -19.49 21.62
N MET A 91 11.90 -20.71 21.88
CA MET A 91 11.07 -20.99 23.06
C MET A 91 11.26 -22.39 23.64
N LYS A 92 10.80 -22.55 24.88
CA LYS A 92 10.69 -23.81 25.60
C LYS A 92 9.26 -23.95 26.15
N LEU A 93 8.53 -24.94 25.62
CA LEU A 93 7.21 -25.34 26.08
C LEU A 93 7.36 -26.46 27.12
N LYS A 94 6.67 -26.35 28.26
CA LYS A 94 6.58 -27.37 29.30
C LYS A 94 5.11 -27.71 29.55
N TYR A 95 4.77 -28.99 29.45
CA TYR A 95 3.41 -29.51 29.64
C TYR A 95 3.37 -30.62 30.70
N LYS A 96 2.41 -30.57 31.63
CA LYS A 96 2.11 -31.65 32.59
C LYS A 96 0.96 -32.52 32.04
N LYS A 97 1.23 -33.81 31.87
CA LYS A 97 0.30 -34.75 31.20
C LYS A 97 -0.92 -35.08 32.05
N GLY A 98 -2.03 -35.43 31.38
CA GLY A 98 -3.21 -36.04 32.02
C GLY A 98 -4.04 -35.08 32.89
N GLN A 99 -3.92 -33.76 32.69
CA GLN A 99 -4.59 -32.73 33.49
C GLN A 99 -5.77 -32.06 32.75
N GLY A 100 -6.27 -32.65 31.67
CA GLY A 100 -7.35 -32.07 30.85
C GLY A 100 -6.88 -30.92 29.94
N PRO A 101 -7.74 -29.93 29.65
CA PRO A 101 -7.43 -28.82 28.74
C PRO A 101 -6.27 -27.97 29.24
N PHE A 102 -5.65 -27.20 28.35
CA PHE A 102 -4.55 -26.30 28.68
C PHE A 102 -4.99 -25.20 29.66
N THR A 103 -4.32 -25.16 30.81
CA THR A 103 -4.51 -24.16 31.87
C THR A 103 -3.15 -23.66 32.35
N LYS A 104 -3.15 -22.59 33.16
CA LYS A 104 -1.94 -22.08 33.80
C LYS A 104 -1.19 -23.12 34.65
N ASP A 105 -1.88 -24.16 35.12
CA ASP A 105 -1.33 -25.15 36.03
C ASP A 105 -0.60 -26.29 35.31
N ASN A 106 -0.94 -26.52 34.02
CA ASN A 106 -0.42 -27.63 33.23
C ASN A 106 0.41 -27.22 32.01
N LEU A 107 0.37 -25.96 31.57
CA LEU A 107 1.11 -25.48 30.40
C LEU A 107 1.88 -24.19 30.71
N THR A 108 3.15 -24.14 30.32
CA THR A 108 3.99 -22.93 30.40
C THR A 108 4.91 -22.85 29.20
N ILE A 109 5.08 -21.66 28.63
CA ILE A 109 6.05 -21.38 27.57
C ILE A 109 7.00 -20.28 28.05
N THR A 110 8.29 -20.46 27.81
CA THR A 110 9.33 -19.50 28.19
C THR A 110 10.26 -19.23 27.02
N SER A 111 10.82 -18.04 26.94
CA SER A 111 11.87 -17.72 25.97
C SER A 111 13.14 -18.54 26.21
N THR A 112 13.90 -18.80 25.15
CA THR A 112 15.26 -19.36 25.26
C THR A 112 16.28 -18.31 25.69
N LYS A 113 17.48 -18.75 26.10
CA LYS A 113 18.58 -17.85 26.44
C LYS A 113 18.98 -17.03 25.21
N GLY A 114 19.07 -15.70 25.35
CA GLY A 114 19.44 -14.78 24.28
C GLY A 114 18.25 -14.18 23.51
N MET A 115 17.04 -14.71 23.73
CA MET A 115 15.80 -14.07 23.29
C MET A 115 15.32 -13.05 24.33
N PHE A 116 14.45 -12.13 23.90
CA PHE A 116 13.71 -11.26 24.83
C PHE A 116 13.00 -12.13 25.90
N PRO A 117 13.21 -11.86 27.19
CA PRO A 117 12.73 -12.73 28.25
C PRO A 117 11.21 -12.64 28.40
N PHE A 118 10.52 -13.77 28.22
CA PHE A 118 9.10 -13.89 28.55
C PHE A 118 8.79 -15.21 29.24
N GLN A 119 7.72 -15.20 30.01
CA GLN A 119 7.07 -16.39 30.55
C GLN A 119 5.56 -16.25 30.34
N TRP A 120 4.98 -17.25 29.70
CA TRP A 120 3.57 -17.29 29.36
C TRP A 120 2.90 -18.55 29.92
N THR A 121 1.66 -18.38 30.35
CA THR A 121 0.75 -19.46 30.74
C THR A 121 -0.64 -19.16 30.18
N PRO A 122 -1.51 -20.17 29.94
CA PRO A 122 -2.88 -19.91 29.52
C PRO A 122 -3.61 -18.90 30.42
N GLY A 123 -4.21 -17.88 29.82
CA GLY A 123 -4.87 -16.77 30.52
C GLY A 123 -3.96 -15.56 30.82
N THR A 124 -2.66 -15.62 30.52
CA THR A 124 -1.79 -14.44 30.57
C THR A 124 -2.27 -13.40 29.56
N ILE A 125 -2.63 -12.21 30.05
CA ILE A 125 -3.02 -11.06 29.23
C ILE A 125 -1.75 -10.37 28.72
N GLN A 126 -1.71 -10.15 27.41
CA GLN A 126 -0.65 -9.38 26.76
C GLN A 126 -0.85 -7.89 27.07
N LYS A 127 0.18 -7.23 27.59
CA LYS A 127 0.13 -5.82 28.01
C LYS A 127 0.60 -4.88 26.90
N GLY A 128 1.56 -5.32 26.09
CA GLY A 128 2.17 -4.53 25.04
C GLY A 128 1.68 -4.86 23.63
N ASN A 129 0.41 -5.24 23.41
CA ASN A 129 -0.09 -5.51 22.06
C ASN A 129 0.01 -4.24 21.19
N LEU A 130 0.60 -4.36 20.01
CA LEU A 130 0.83 -3.23 19.09
C LEU A 130 -0.37 -2.94 18.17
N LYS A 131 -1.50 -3.61 18.43
CA LYS A 131 -2.81 -3.51 17.78
C LYS A 131 -2.80 -3.89 16.30
N GLY A 132 -3.97 -4.28 15.83
CA GLY A 132 -4.29 -4.49 14.42
C GLY A 132 -5.18 -3.36 13.92
N THR A 133 -6.00 -3.64 12.92
CA THR A 133 -7.01 -2.69 12.42
C THR A 133 -8.40 -3.04 12.95
N ASP A 134 -9.37 -2.19 12.64
CA ASP A 134 -10.80 -2.46 12.79
C ASP A 134 -11.46 -2.60 11.41
N ARG A 135 -12.69 -3.10 11.37
CA ARG A 135 -13.50 -3.29 10.16
C ARG A 135 -13.70 -1.99 9.38
N THR A 136 -13.91 -0.86 10.06
CA THR A 136 -14.21 0.42 9.42
C THR A 136 -14.06 1.63 10.36
N LEU A 137 -13.92 2.82 9.77
CA LEU A 137 -14.02 4.16 10.36
C LEU A 137 -15.38 4.82 10.04
N ASP A 138 -16.42 4.06 9.72
CA ASP A 138 -17.76 4.60 9.49
C ASP A 138 -18.24 5.44 10.69
N GLY A 139 -18.51 6.72 10.44
CA GLY A 139 -18.95 7.64 11.48
C GLY A 139 -17.86 8.03 12.49
N PHE A 140 -16.59 7.76 12.21
CA PHE A 140 -15.50 8.20 13.09
C PHE A 140 -14.96 9.57 12.67
N GLU A 141 -14.78 10.45 13.67
CA GLU A 141 -13.99 11.68 13.59
C GLU A 141 -12.70 11.46 14.39
N GLY A 142 -11.61 11.11 13.71
CA GLY A 142 -10.44 10.54 14.37
C GLY A 142 -10.76 9.14 14.90
N ASP A 143 -10.57 8.93 16.21
CA ASP A 143 -10.88 7.69 16.93
C ASP A 143 -12.22 7.73 17.67
N TYR A 144 -13.00 8.80 17.55
CA TYR A 144 -14.30 8.93 18.22
C TYR A 144 -15.47 8.74 17.25
N ASN A 145 -16.38 7.81 17.54
CA ASN A 145 -17.58 7.60 16.73
C ASN A 145 -18.68 8.60 17.06
N ILE A 146 -19.13 9.37 16.07
CA ILE A 146 -20.13 10.43 16.25
C ILE A 146 -21.56 9.90 16.44
N TYR A 147 -21.84 8.65 16.08
CA TYR A 147 -23.17 8.05 16.20
C TYR A 147 -23.33 7.21 17.46
N SER A 148 -22.33 6.38 17.79
CA SER A 148 -22.36 5.52 18.98
C SER A 148 -21.82 6.20 20.23
N HIS A 149 -21.12 7.34 20.08
CA HIS A 149 -20.46 8.07 21.17
C HIS A 149 -19.43 7.22 21.92
N GLN A 150 -18.66 6.41 21.18
CA GLN A 150 -17.62 5.53 21.73
C GLN A 150 -16.29 5.75 21.03
N ASP A 151 -15.22 5.64 21.80
CA ASP A 151 -13.85 5.60 21.27
C ASP A 151 -13.60 4.25 20.58
N MET A 152 -12.78 4.29 19.54
CA MET A 152 -12.39 3.13 18.76
C MET A 152 -11.63 2.13 19.62
N LYS A 153 -11.96 0.85 19.45
CA LYS A 153 -11.26 -0.27 20.06
C LYS A 153 -10.65 -1.12 18.96
N LEU A 154 -9.44 -0.78 18.54
CA LEU A 154 -8.68 -1.58 17.59
C LEU A 154 -8.55 -3.01 18.09
N GLU A 155 -8.69 -3.97 17.18
CA GLU A 155 -8.45 -5.38 17.45
C GLU A 155 -6.98 -5.61 17.85
N ASP A 156 -6.71 -6.71 18.54
CA ASP A 156 -5.34 -7.09 18.85
C ASP A 156 -4.60 -7.52 17.57
N GLY A 157 -3.37 -7.02 17.42
CA GLY A 157 -2.51 -7.33 16.28
C GLY A 157 -1.69 -8.61 16.50
N LEU A 158 -0.92 -9.00 15.48
CA LEU A 158 0.00 -10.14 15.57
C LEU A 158 1.27 -9.82 16.37
N LEU A 159 1.54 -8.54 16.64
CA LEU A 159 2.80 -8.05 17.18
C LEU A 159 2.62 -7.43 18.58
N SER A 160 3.64 -7.59 19.41
CA SER A 160 3.66 -7.08 20.78
C SER A 160 5.06 -6.90 21.34
N THR A 161 5.25 -5.86 22.14
CA THR A 161 6.48 -5.66 22.94
C THR A 161 6.67 -6.71 24.03
N ASP A 162 5.67 -7.56 24.30
CA ASP A 162 5.82 -8.68 25.23
C ASP A 162 6.59 -9.85 24.59
N GLY A 163 6.79 -9.82 23.27
CA GLY A 163 7.65 -10.74 22.53
C GLY A 163 7.01 -12.07 22.10
N TRP A 164 5.71 -12.20 22.28
CA TRP A 164 4.94 -13.38 21.91
C TRP A 164 3.52 -13.01 21.54
N THR A 165 2.81 -13.84 20.78
CA THR A 165 1.37 -13.73 20.49
C THR A 165 0.73 -15.11 20.55
N LEU A 166 -0.46 -15.21 21.14
CA LEU A 166 -1.30 -16.42 21.08
C LEU A 166 -2.47 -16.18 20.13
N ILE A 167 -2.66 -17.08 19.18
CA ILE A 167 -3.82 -17.10 18.29
C ILE A 167 -4.70 -18.27 18.69
N ASP A 168 -5.93 -17.98 19.09
CA ASP A 168 -6.94 -18.99 19.40
C ASP A 168 -7.80 -19.29 18.16
N ASP A 169 -7.56 -20.45 17.54
CA ASP A 169 -8.27 -20.91 16.34
C ASP A 169 -9.41 -21.89 16.67
N SER A 170 -9.66 -22.14 17.96
CA SER A 170 -10.56 -23.21 18.45
C SER A 170 -12.01 -23.04 18.00
N LYS A 171 -12.45 -21.80 17.78
CA LYS A 171 -13.83 -21.45 17.41
C LYS A 171 -14.01 -21.11 15.92
N ASN A 172 -12.92 -21.03 15.16
CA ASN A 172 -13.00 -20.70 13.74
C ASN A 172 -13.59 -21.85 12.92
N PHE A 173 -14.16 -21.49 11.78
CA PHE A 173 -14.62 -22.44 10.79
C PHE A 173 -13.44 -23.14 10.09
N LEU A 174 -13.76 -24.31 9.55
CA LEU A 174 -12.90 -25.09 8.69
C LEU A 174 -13.33 -24.92 7.22
N PHE A 175 -12.45 -25.28 6.33
CA PHE A 175 -12.74 -25.49 4.92
C PHE A 175 -13.01 -26.98 4.67
N ASP A 176 -14.06 -27.28 3.90
CA ASP A 176 -14.28 -28.64 3.40
C ASP A 176 -13.29 -29.00 2.27
N ASN A 177 -13.27 -30.29 1.91
CA ASN A 177 -12.37 -30.82 0.88
C ASN A 177 -13.01 -30.85 -0.53
N SER A 178 -14.01 -30.01 -0.79
CA SER A 178 -14.63 -29.93 -2.12
C SER A 178 -13.74 -29.15 -3.11
N GLU A 179 -13.98 -29.32 -4.42
CA GLU A 179 -13.18 -28.66 -5.49
C GLU A 179 -13.08 -27.13 -5.31
N TRP A 180 -14.16 -26.52 -4.85
CA TRP A 180 -14.15 -25.16 -4.32
C TRP A 180 -14.51 -25.21 -2.85
N ALA A 181 -13.49 -25.23 -2.00
CA ALA A 181 -13.64 -25.42 -0.57
C ALA A 181 -14.73 -24.51 0.02
N TRP A 182 -15.59 -25.07 0.85
CA TRP A 182 -16.73 -24.37 1.45
C TRP A 182 -16.65 -24.34 2.98
N VAL A 183 -17.48 -23.52 3.60
CA VAL A 183 -17.52 -23.38 5.06
C VAL A 183 -17.96 -24.71 5.70
N LYS A 184 -17.17 -25.18 6.67
CA LYS A 184 -17.44 -26.38 7.47
C LYS A 184 -17.32 -26.01 8.96
N ALA A 185 -18.31 -26.39 9.76
CA ALA A 185 -18.22 -26.25 11.21
C ALA A 185 -17.24 -27.28 11.80
N ARG A 186 -16.54 -26.92 12.89
CA ARG A 186 -15.76 -27.88 13.67
C ARG A 186 -16.70 -28.89 14.33
N GLU A 187 -16.33 -30.16 14.29
CA GLU A 187 -17.10 -31.27 14.89
C GLU A 187 -17.12 -31.20 16.42
N HIS A 188 -16.04 -30.74 17.04
CA HIS A 188 -15.89 -30.61 18.49
C HIS A 188 -15.61 -29.15 18.87
N LYS A 189 -16.59 -28.47 19.47
CA LYS A 189 -16.49 -27.04 19.83
C LYS A 189 -15.83 -26.77 21.19
N ASP A 190 -15.65 -27.82 22.00
CA ASP A 190 -15.12 -27.71 23.36
C ASP A 190 -13.59 -27.93 23.43
N GLY A 191 -12.95 -28.23 22.29
CA GLY A 191 -11.50 -28.41 22.20
C GLY A 191 -10.71 -27.10 22.15
N GLN A 192 -9.38 -27.21 22.19
CA GLN A 192 -8.45 -26.10 22.02
C GLN A 192 -7.56 -26.35 20.80
N ASP A 193 -7.38 -25.33 19.95
CA ASP A 193 -6.49 -25.32 18.79
C ASP A 193 -5.80 -23.95 18.73
N TRP A 194 -4.61 -23.89 19.32
CA TRP A 194 -3.89 -22.64 19.58
C TRP A 194 -2.57 -22.60 18.82
N TYR A 195 -2.18 -21.40 18.38
CA TYR A 195 -0.87 -21.14 17.79
C TYR A 195 -0.14 -20.14 18.68
N PHE A 196 0.97 -20.56 19.26
CA PHE A 196 1.83 -19.67 20.03
C PHE A 196 3.01 -19.25 19.16
N MET A 197 3.14 -17.94 18.98
CA MET A 197 4.22 -17.30 18.24
C MET A 197 5.18 -16.65 19.23
N ALA A 198 6.46 -17.03 19.22
CA ALA A 198 7.53 -16.45 20.01
C ALA A 198 8.54 -15.77 19.09
N TYR A 199 8.70 -14.45 19.24
CA TYR A 199 9.53 -13.67 18.32
C TYR A 199 10.36 -12.58 19.00
N GLY A 200 10.16 -12.31 20.29
CA GLY A 200 10.81 -11.19 20.97
C GLY A 200 10.48 -9.89 20.23
N HIS A 201 11.49 -9.17 19.81
CA HIS A 201 11.31 -7.92 19.07
C HIS A 201 11.57 -8.06 17.56
N ASP A 202 11.71 -9.30 17.05
CA ASP A 202 11.83 -9.58 15.61
C ASP A 202 10.45 -9.65 14.94
N TYR A 203 9.80 -8.49 14.87
CA TYR A 203 8.44 -8.35 14.36
C TYR A 203 8.30 -8.76 12.89
N LYS A 204 9.32 -8.49 12.07
CA LYS A 204 9.32 -8.88 10.66
C LYS A 204 9.31 -10.40 10.50
N ALA A 205 10.09 -11.13 11.31
CA ALA A 205 10.02 -12.59 11.30
C ALA A 205 8.68 -13.12 11.82
N ALA A 206 8.05 -12.45 12.81
CA ALA A 206 6.73 -12.85 13.29
C ALA A 206 5.67 -12.80 12.19
N LEU A 207 5.61 -11.69 11.44
CA LEU A 207 4.72 -11.54 10.29
C LEU A 207 4.98 -12.60 9.21
N LYS A 208 6.26 -12.83 8.89
CA LYS A 208 6.67 -13.89 7.96
C LYS A 208 6.20 -15.26 8.43
N ASP A 209 6.48 -15.63 9.67
CA ASP A 209 6.07 -16.91 10.27
C ASP A 209 4.55 -17.10 10.21
N PHE A 210 3.77 -16.04 10.45
CA PHE A 210 2.32 -16.11 10.28
C PHE A 210 1.93 -16.42 8.83
N THR A 211 2.53 -15.76 7.83
CA THR A 211 2.22 -16.06 6.41
C THR A 211 2.58 -17.48 5.98
N VAL A 212 3.54 -18.13 6.65
CA VAL A 212 3.95 -19.50 6.32
C VAL A 212 2.80 -20.48 6.55
N PHE A 213 2.08 -20.39 7.68
CA PHE A 213 0.96 -21.30 7.98
C PHE A 213 -0.42 -20.71 7.64
N ALA A 214 -0.57 -19.39 7.70
CA ALA A 214 -1.81 -18.69 7.40
C ALA A 214 -1.93 -18.26 5.93
N GLY A 215 -0.94 -18.58 5.09
CA GLY A 215 -0.91 -18.21 3.67
C GLY A 215 -0.33 -16.82 3.42
N LYS A 216 0.21 -16.63 2.22
CA LYS A 216 0.82 -15.36 1.77
C LYS A 216 -0.23 -14.28 1.54
N VAL A 217 0.22 -13.01 1.58
CA VAL A 217 -0.54 -11.87 1.06
C VAL A 217 -0.38 -11.84 -0.47
N PRO A 218 -1.42 -12.08 -1.29
CA PRO A 218 -1.29 -12.08 -2.75
C PRO A 218 -0.87 -10.72 -3.28
N LEU A 219 -0.04 -10.71 -4.34
CA LEU A 219 0.43 -9.48 -4.96
C LEU A 219 -0.71 -8.85 -5.81
N PRO A 220 -1.17 -7.62 -5.53
CA PRO A 220 -2.17 -6.96 -6.35
C PRO A 220 -1.65 -6.69 -7.77
N PRO A 221 -2.54 -6.49 -8.75
CA PRO A 221 -2.12 -6.08 -10.07
C PRO A 221 -1.49 -4.68 -10.05
N ARG A 222 -0.54 -4.42 -10.96
CA ARG A 222 0.27 -3.18 -10.96
C ARG A 222 -0.60 -1.91 -10.98
N TYR A 223 -1.68 -1.92 -11.76
CA TYR A 223 -2.62 -0.80 -11.86
C TYR A 223 -3.27 -0.42 -10.53
N ALA A 224 -3.35 -1.35 -9.56
CA ALA A 224 -3.94 -1.08 -8.25
C ALA A 224 -3.14 -0.03 -7.47
N PHE A 225 -1.84 0.12 -7.78
CA PHE A 225 -0.98 1.12 -7.18
C PHE A 225 -1.05 2.48 -7.89
N GLY A 226 -1.82 2.61 -8.98
CA GLY A 226 -2.07 3.88 -9.65
C GLY A 226 -3.07 4.75 -8.90
N TYR A 227 -3.55 5.80 -9.57
CA TYR A 227 -4.60 6.67 -9.02
C TYR A 227 -5.99 6.12 -9.34
N TRP A 228 -6.85 6.14 -8.32
CA TRP A 228 -8.23 5.70 -8.39
C TRP A 228 -9.15 6.92 -8.21
N TRP A 229 -10.03 7.15 -9.18
CA TRP A 229 -11.08 8.15 -9.05
C TRP A 229 -12.39 7.49 -8.62
N SER A 230 -12.99 8.02 -7.56
CA SER A 230 -14.32 7.64 -7.09
C SER A 230 -15.05 8.82 -6.48
N ARG A 231 -16.37 8.79 -6.54
CA ARG A 231 -17.28 9.67 -5.80
C ARG A 231 -18.67 9.05 -5.88
N TYR A 232 -19.39 8.98 -4.75
CA TYR A 232 -20.79 8.62 -4.80
C TYR A 232 -21.57 9.79 -5.41
N TRP A 233 -21.91 9.68 -6.69
CA TRP A 233 -22.60 10.71 -7.45
C TRP A 233 -23.40 10.10 -8.60
N SER A 234 -24.48 10.76 -9.00
CA SER A 234 -25.37 10.33 -10.08
C SER A 234 -24.77 10.64 -11.46
N TYR A 235 -23.55 10.18 -11.71
CA TYR A 235 -22.87 10.39 -12.99
C TYR A 235 -23.59 9.67 -14.13
N SER A 236 -23.80 10.39 -15.23
CA SER A 236 -24.15 9.82 -16.52
C SER A 236 -22.91 9.34 -17.30
N ASP A 237 -23.13 8.51 -18.32
CA ASP A 237 -22.10 8.12 -19.31
C ASP A 237 -21.35 9.36 -19.86
N LYS A 238 -22.10 10.41 -20.22
CA LYS A 238 -21.53 11.66 -20.74
C LYS A 238 -20.62 12.36 -19.72
N GLU A 239 -21.03 12.47 -18.46
CA GLU A 239 -20.22 13.13 -17.42
C GLU A 239 -18.96 12.33 -17.11
N MET A 240 -19.04 11.00 -17.08
CA MET A 240 -17.85 10.15 -16.91
C MET A 240 -16.87 10.27 -18.08
N ARG A 241 -17.35 10.39 -19.32
CA ARG A 241 -16.48 10.68 -20.48
C ARG A 241 -15.78 12.03 -20.33
N GLN A 242 -16.52 13.07 -19.97
CA GLN A 242 -15.94 14.41 -19.75
C GLN A 242 -14.91 14.41 -18.61
N LEU A 243 -15.17 13.64 -17.55
CA LEU A 243 -14.23 13.46 -16.46
C LEU A 243 -12.91 12.85 -16.96
N VAL A 244 -12.98 11.76 -17.75
CA VAL A 244 -11.81 11.12 -18.37
C VAL A 244 -11.08 12.09 -19.31
N ASP A 245 -11.81 12.84 -20.14
CA ASP A 245 -11.23 13.85 -21.03
C ASP A 245 -10.50 14.96 -20.27
N ASN A 246 -11.00 15.33 -19.08
CA ASN A 246 -10.33 16.30 -18.21
C ASN A 246 -9.03 15.73 -17.63
N PHE A 247 -9.00 14.45 -17.20
CA PHE A 247 -7.73 13.81 -16.79
C PHE A 247 -6.67 13.88 -17.90
N HIS A 248 -7.06 13.65 -19.15
CA HIS A 248 -6.19 13.83 -20.31
C HIS A 248 -5.76 15.29 -20.50
N THR A 249 -6.72 16.22 -20.46
CA THR A 249 -6.50 17.67 -20.67
C THR A 249 -5.51 18.24 -19.66
N TYR A 250 -5.62 17.87 -18.39
CA TYR A 250 -4.74 18.34 -17.32
C TYR A 250 -3.48 17.46 -17.16
N ASN A 251 -3.30 16.47 -18.04
CA ASN A 251 -2.18 15.53 -18.03
C ASN A 251 -1.98 14.90 -16.64
N ILE A 252 -3.05 14.33 -16.12
CA ILE A 252 -3.12 13.63 -14.84
C ILE A 252 -3.38 12.14 -15.14
N PRO A 253 -2.48 11.23 -14.73
CA PRO A 253 -2.65 9.81 -14.98
C PRO A 253 -3.75 9.18 -14.12
N LEU A 254 -4.47 8.20 -14.68
CA LEU A 254 -5.60 7.51 -14.06
C LEU A 254 -5.57 6.02 -14.45
N ASP A 255 -5.68 5.14 -13.47
CA ASP A 255 -5.71 3.68 -13.69
C ASP A 255 -7.08 3.08 -13.41
N VAL A 256 -7.77 3.55 -12.37
CA VAL A 256 -9.03 2.95 -11.91
C VAL A 256 -10.14 3.99 -11.85
N LEU A 257 -11.25 3.69 -12.52
CA LEU A 257 -12.50 4.42 -12.39
C LEU A 257 -13.51 3.57 -11.61
N VAL A 258 -13.95 4.10 -10.47
CA VAL A 258 -14.96 3.47 -9.62
C VAL A 258 -16.31 4.08 -9.96
N VAL A 259 -17.27 3.25 -10.41
CA VAL A 259 -18.66 3.69 -10.62
C VAL A 259 -19.49 3.26 -9.42
N ASP A 260 -20.02 4.24 -8.71
CA ASP A 260 -20.80 4.02 -7.50
C ASP A 260 -22.26 3.61 -7.81
N MET A 261 -23.05 3.39 -6.77
CA MET A 261 -24.45 2.96 -6.69
C MET A 261 -25.36 3.28 -7.87
N ASP A 262 -25.26 4.49 -8.42
CA ASP A 262 -26.14 4.96 -9.49
C ASP A 262 -25.91 4.22 -10.84
N TRP A 263 -24.92 3.31 -10.94
CA TRP A 263 -24.80 2.40 -12.09
C TRP A 263 -26.04 1.50 -12.26
N HIS A 264 -26.74 1.17 -11.16
CA HIS A 264 -28.03 0.47 -11.17
C HIS A 264 -29.18 1.39 -10.74
N TYR A 265 -30.42 0.95 -10.95
CA TYR A 265 -31.57 1.69 -10.45
C TYR A 265 -31.57 1.72 -8.91
N THR A 266 -31.80 2.90 -8.34
CA THR A 266 -31.89 3.12 -6.89
C THR A 266 -33.30 3.56 -6.47
N ASP A 267 -34.18 3.82 -7.43
CA ASP A 267 -35.56 4.24 -7.20
C ASP A 267 -36.48 3.06 -6.84
N PRO A 268 -37.39 3.24 -5.84
CA PRO A 268 -38.34 2.21 -5.45
C PRO A 268 -39.16 1.67 -6.64
N GLY A 269 -39.28 0.35 -6.72
CA GLY A 269 -40.04 -0.35 -7.76
C GLY A 269 -39.22 -0.75 -9.00
N PHE A 270 -38.05 -0.13 -9.20
CA PHE A 270 -37.08 -0.51 -10.24
C PHE A 270 -35.75 -1.02 -9.64
N GLY A 271 -35.43 -0.58 -8.43
CA GLY A 271 -34.22 -0.95 -7.71
C GLY A 271 -34.27 -0.50 -6.24
N GLY A 272 -33.09 -0.26 -5.66
CA GLY A 272 -32.94 0.09 -4.25
C GLY A 272 -31.48 0.08 -3.83
N TRP A 273 -31.20 -0.27 -2.57
CA TRP A 273 -29.83 -0.39 -2.07
C TRP A 273 -29.07 -1.56 -2.72
N THR A 274 -29.76 -2.67 -2.99
CA THR A 274 -29.24 -3.76 -3.83
C THR A 274 -29.80 -3.63 -5.24
N GLY A 275 -28.93 -3.69 -6.26
CA GLY A 275 -29.35 -3.74 -7.65
C GLY A 275 -28.41 -4.53 -8.56
N TRP A 276 -28.96 -5.12 -9.60
CA TRP A 276 -28.23 -5.93 -10.60
C TRP A 276 -28.48 -5.48 -12.05
N THR A 277 -29.33 -4.48 -12.23
CA THR A 277 -29.80 -3.97 -13.52
C THR A 277 -29.25 -2.58 -13.78
N TRP A 278 -28.53 -2.43 -14.89
CA TRP A 278 -27.98 -1.13 -15.31
C TRP A 278 -29.06 -0.05 -15.43
N ASN A 279 -28.81 1.10 -14.83
CA ASN A 279 -29.65 2.28 -14.97
C ASN A 279 -29.51 2.88 -16.37
N ARG A 280 -30.43 2.53 -17.28
CA ARG A 280 -30.41 2.99 -18.68
C ARG A 280 -30.68 4.48 -18.86
N ARG A 281 -31.13 5.17 -17.81
CA ARG A 281 -31.31 6.63 -17.81
C ARG A 281 -29.96 7.34 -17.74
N LEU A 282 -28.99 6.77 -17.04
CA LEU A 282 -27.62 7.30 -16.90
C LEU A 282 -26.63 6.64 -17.85
N PHE A 283 -26.81 5.34 -18.11
CA PHE A 283 -25.96 4.52 -18.99
C PHE A 283 -26.82 3.87 -20.08
N PRO A 284 -27.16 4.59 -21.17
CA PRO A 284 -28.03 4.07 -22.22
C PRO A 284 -27.51 2.77 -22.84
N ASP A 285 -26.19 2.67 -23.00
CA ASP A 285 -25.49 1.50 -23.53
C ASP A 285 -24.23 1.19 -22.69
N PRO A 286 -24.37 0.40 -21.60
CA PRO A 286 -23.28 0.05 -20.70
C PRO A 286 -22.12 -0.66 -21.40
N ALA A 287 -22.38 -1.47 -22.43
CA ALA A 287 -21.32 -2.14 -23.18
C ALA A 287 -20.45 -1.13 -23.94
N LYS A 288 -21.06 -0.12 -24.57
CA LYS A 288 -20.29 0.97 -25.21
C LYS A 288 -19.61 1.90 -24.20
N PHE A 289 -20.22 2.11 -23.04
CA PHE A 289 -19.59 2.85 -21.95
C PHE A 289 -18.34 2.15 -21.44
N LEU A 290 -18.46 0.88 -21.03
CA LEU A 290 -17.34 0.06 -20.58
C LEU A 290 -16.27 -0.07 -21.68
N GLY A 291 -16.68 -0.27 -22.93
CA GLY A 291 -15.77 -0.31 -24.08
C GLY A 291 -14.96 0.98 -24.26
N TYR A 292 -15.57 2.15 -24.06
CA TYR A 292 -14.86 3.43 -24.08
C TYR A 292 -13.85 3.56 -22.93
N LEU A 293 -14.23 3.15 -21.72
CA LEU A 293 -13.31 3.16 -20.59
C LEU A 293 -12.12 2.25 -20.84
N LYS A 294 -12.34 1.06 -21.43
CA LYS A 294 -11.28 0.15 -21.86
C LYS A 294 -10.37 0.74 -22.93
N SER A 295 -10.91 1.47 -23.91
CA SER A 295 -10.07 2.15 -24.92
C SER A 295 -9.24 3.29 -24.37
N ASN A 296 -9.52 3.74 -23.14
CA ASN A 296 -8.73 4.69 -22.37
C ASN A 296 -7.80 3.99 -21.35
N ASP A 297 -7.58 2.68 -21.50
CA ASP A 297 -6.72 1.87 -20.62
C ASP A 297 -7.17 1.80 -19.15
N LEU A 298 -8.43 2.12 -18.85
CA LEU A 298 -8.95 2.15 -17.49
C LEU A 298 -9.40 0.77 -16.98
N LYS A 299 -9.16 0.55 -15.70
CA LYS A 299 -9.81 -0.52 -14.92
C LYS A 299 -11.05 0.01 -14.23
N ILE A 300 -12.03 -0.86 -14.10
CA ILE A 300 -13.41 -0.50 -13.80
C ILE A 300 -13.89 -1.42 -12.69
N THR A 301 -14.43 -0.81 -11.64
CA THR A 301 -15.14 -1.51 -10.59
C THR A 301 -16.48 -0.84 -10.35
N LEU A 302 -17.47 -1.66 -10.00
CA LEU A 302 -18.81 -1.21 -9.63
C LEU A 302 -19.00 -1.42 -8.12
N ASN A 303 -19.63 -0.46 -7.46
CA ASN A 303 -20.07 -0.60 -6.08
C ASN A 303 -21.23 -1.62 -6.00
N LEU A 304 -21.12 -2.61 -5.11
CA LEU A 304 -22.12 -3.63 -4.85
C LEU A 304 -22.53 -3.63 -3.39
N HIS A 305 -23.84 -3.57 -3.14
CA HIS A 305 -24.45 -3.93 -1.85
C HIS A 305 -25.39 -5.13 -2.02
N PRO A 306 -24.88 -6.37 -1.99
CA PRO A 306 -25.66 -7.57 -2.34
C PRO A 306 -26.81 -7.94 -1.39
N ALA A 307 -27.05 -7.16 -0.32
CA ALA A 307 -27.80 -7.54 0.87
C ALA A 307 -29.19 -8.15 0.62
N ASP A 308 -30.01 -7.57 -0.25
CA ASP A 308 -31.39 -8.05 -0.43
C ASP A 308 -31.46 -9.31 -1.32
N GLY A 309 -30.41 -9.60 -2.10
CA GLY A 309 -30.41 -10.65 -3.12
C GLY A 309 -31.01 -10.20 -4.45
N VAL A 310 -31.71 -11.08 -5.16
CA VAL A 310 -32.19 -10.82 -6.53
C VAL A 310 -33.70 -10.62 -6.54
N ALA A 311 -34.15 -9.42 -6.89
CA ALA A 311 -35.56 -9.07 -6.94
C ALA A 311 -36.22 -9.46 -8.28
N PRO A 312 -37.55 -9.67 -8.33
CA PRO A 312 -38.26 -10.01 -9.57
C PRO A 312 -38.18 -8.97 -10.70
N TYR A 313 -37.94 -7.70 -10.36
CA TYR A 313 -37.80 -6.60 -11.32
C TYR A 313 -36.41 -6.56 -12.00
N GLU A 314 -35.45 -7.37 -11.54
CA GLU A 314 -34.09 -7.38 -12.10
C GLU A 314 -34.05 -8.09 -13.45
N GLU A 315 -33.27 -7.55 -14.40
CA GLU A 315 -33.09 -8.12 -15.76
C GLU A 315 -32.65 -9.59 -15.72
N LYS A 316 -31.87 -9.98 -14.70
CA LYS A 316 -31.33 -11.35 -14.51
C LYS A 316 -32.11 -12.22 -13.54
N TYR A 317 -33.26 -11.77 -13.06
CA TYR A 317 -34.10 -12.58 -12.18
C TYR A 317 -34.60 -13.88 -12.82
N PRO A 318 -35.10 -13.93 -14.08
CA PRO A 318 -35.57 -15.17 -14.67
C PRO A 318 -34.49 -16.27 -14.71
N GLU A 319 -33.27 -15.93 -15.10
CA GLU A 319 -32.14 -16.87 -15.13
C GLU A 319 -31.72 -17.31 -13.73
N MET A 320 -31.75 -16.41 -12.75
CA MET A 320 -31.47 -16.75 -11.35
C MET A 320 -32.57 -17.61 -10.72
N ALA A 321 -33.83 -17.34 -11.00
CA ALA A 321 -34.97 -18.11 -10.52
C ALA A 321 -34.92 -19.53 -11.11
N GLN A 322 -34.66 -19.67 -12.40
CA GLN A 322 -34.45 -20.98 -13.03
C GLN A 322 -33.27 -21.71 -12.39
N TRP A 323 -32.14 -21.04 -12.16
CA TRP A 323 -30.97 -21.63 -11.52
C TRP A 323 -31.26 -22.12 -10.10
N MET A 324 -32.04 -21.37 -9.33
CA MET A 324 -32.42 -21.71 -7.95
C MET A 324 -33.61 -22.66 -7.85
N GLY A 325 -34.32 -22.94 -8.96
CA GLY A 325 -35.56 -23.70 -8.95
C GLY A 325 -36.73 -22.95 -8.30
N VAL A 326 -36.71 -21.62 -8.37
CA VAL A 326 -37.77 -20.74 -7.88
C VAL A 326 -38.77 -20.48 -8.98
N ASP A 327 -40.06 -20.64 -8.67
CA ASP A 327 -41.17 -20.36 -9.57
C ASP A 327 -41.31 -18.85 -9.82
N THR A 328 -41.06 -18.43 -11.07
CA THR A 328 -41.10 -17.02 -11.50
C THR A 328 -42.51 -16.42 -11.43
N ALA A 329 -43.57 -17.24 -11.52
CA ALA A 329 -44.95 -16.77 -11.43
C ALA A 329 -45.28 -16.18 -10.04
N LYS A 330 -44.52 -16.58 -9.00
CA LYS A 330 -44.73 -16.10 -7.63
C LYS A 330 -44.10 -14.73 -7.36
N GLN A 331 -43.27 -14.20 -8.27
CA GLN A 331 -42.61 -12.90 -8.14
C GLN A 331 -41.97 -12.71 -6.75
N LYS A 332 -41.22 -13.71 -6.28
CA LYS A 332 -40.56 -13.68 -4.95
C LYS A 332 -39.09 -13.36 -5.08
N ARG A 333 -38.62 -12.40 -4.30
CA ARG A 333 -37.18 -12.11 -4.15
C ARG A 333 -36.42 -13.37 -3.73
N ILE A 334 -35.30 -13.63 -4.41
CA ILE A 334 -34.35 -14.68 -4.03
C ILE A 334 -33.39 -14.07 -3.01
N PRO A 335 -33.44 -14.47 -1.73
CA PRO A 335 -32.69 -13.78 -0.67
C PRO A 335 -31.19 -14.03 -0.80
N TRP A 336 -30.39 -13.02 -0.48
CA TRP A 336 -28.94 -13.18 -0.33
C TRP A 336 -28.61 -14.05 0.87
N VAL A 337 -27.89 -15.15 0.59
CA VAL A 337 -27.33 -16.05 1.60
C VAL A 337 -25.95 -16.48 1.09
N VAL A 338 -24.89 -15.95 1.68
CA VAL A 338 -23.52 -16.14 1.17
C VAL A 338 -22.99 -17.54 1.48
N SER A 339 -23.50 -18.21 2.51
CA SER A 339 -23.21 -19.62 2.79
C SER A 339 -23.93 -20.60 1.85
N ASP A 340 -24.89 -20.15 1.05
CA ASP A 340 -25.59 -20.99 0.07
C ASP A 340 -24.78 -21.10 -1.21
N LYS A 341 -24.03 -22.20 -1.34
CA LYS A 341 -23.14 -22.46 -2.47
C LYS A 341 -23.87 -22.44 -3.81
N ARG A 342 -25.13 -22.91 -3.88
CA ARG A 342 -25.91 -22.89 -5.13
C ARG A 342 -26.26 -21.47 -5.51
N PHE A 343 -26.71 -20.66 -4.54
CA PHE A 343 -27.01 -19.25 -4.77
C PHE A 343 -25.78 -18.47 -5.26
N ILE A 344 -24.63 -18.60 -4.57
CA ILE A 344 -23.40 -17.90 -4.93
C ILE A 344 -22.89 -18.30 -6.32
N ASN A 345 -22.92 -19.59 -6.68
CA ASN A 345 -22.61 -20.00 -8.06
C ASN A 345 -23.59 -19.39 -9.08
N GLY A 346 -24.87 -19.28 -8.73
CA GLY A 346 -25.86 -18.59 -9.56
C GLY A 346 -25.47 -17.13 -9.80
N MET A 347 -25.18 -16.40 -8.73
CA MET A 347 -24.78 -14.99 -8.81
C MET A 347 -23.57 -14.78 -9.72
N PHE A 348 -22.52 -15.58 -9.57
CA PHE A 348 -21.35 -15.48 -10.44
C PHE A 348 -21.69 -15.85 -11.89
N ASN A 349 -22.40 -16.96 -12.13
CA ASN A 349 -22.64 -17.47 -13.49
C ASN A 349 -23.60 -16.60 -14.29
N LYS A 350 -24.64 -16.08 -13.64
CA LYS A 350 -25.79 -15.46 -14.30
C LYS A 350 -25.78 -13.94 -14.25
N VAL A 351 -25.11 -13.35 -13.27
CA VAL A 351 -25.10 -11.89 -13.05
C VAL A 351 -23.70 -11.34 -13.24
N LEU A 352 -22.74 -11.72 -12.40
CA LEU A 352 -21.46 -11.02 -12.29
C LEU A 352 -20.49 -11.33 -13.44
N ARG A 353 -20.22 -12.60 -13.77
CA ARG A 353 -19.31 -12.95 -14.88
C ARG A 353 -19.77 -12.41 -16.24
N PRO A 354 -21.07 -12.34 -16.58
CA PRO A 354 -21.53 -11.62 -17.75
C PRO A 354 -21.10 -10.14 -17.78
N MET A 355 -21.16 -9.43 -16.64
CA MET A 355 -20.72 -8.03 -16.55
C MET A 355 -19.19 -7.91 -16.62
N GLU A 356 -18.46 -8.88 -16.07
CA GLU A 356 -17.00 -8.95 -16.19
C GLU A 356 -16.57 -9.11 -17.65
N LYS A 357 -17.24 -9.99 -18.39
CA LYS A 357 -17.03 -10.15 -19.85
C LYS A 357 -17.32 -8.88 -20.65
N GLN A 358 -18.19 -7.99 -20.14
CA GLN A 358 -18.45 -6.69 -20.77
C GLN A 358 -17.38 -5.64 -20.44
N GLY A 359 -16.61 -5.82 -19.36
CA GLY A 359 -15.49 -4.94 -19.05
C GLY A 359 -15.29 -4.62 -17.57
N VAL A 360 -16.12 -5.12 -16.64
CA VAL A 360 -15.86 -4.95 -15.20
C VAL A 360 -14.64 -5.78 -14.79
N ASP A 361 -13.61 -5.17 -14.20
CA ASP A 361 -12.36 -5.88 -13.84
C ASP A 361 -12.44 -6.51 -12.45
N PHE A 362 -13.05 -5.81 -11.49
CA PHE A 362 -13.19 -6.29 -10.12
C PHE A 362 -14.40 -5.63 -9.46
N TRP A 363 -14.66 -5.99 -8.20
CA TRP A 363 -15.86 -5.59 -7.49
C TRP A 363 -15.53 -4.87 -6.19
N TRP A 364 -16.21 -3.74 -5.96
CA TRP A 364 -16.28 -3.09 -4.67
C TRP A 364 -17.48 -3.65 -3.93
N LEU A 365 -17.25 -4.42 -2.87
CA LEU A 365 -18.32 -4.98 -2.07
C LEU A 365 -18.40 -4.16 -0.79
N ASP A 366 -19.43 -3.33 -0.69
CA ASP A 366 -19.56 -2.38 0.40
C ASP A 366 -20.53 -2.95 1.46
N TRP A 367 -20.06 -3.98 2.15
CA TRP A 367 -20.89 -4.74 3.08
C TRP A 367 -20.97 -4.06 4.45
N GLN A 368 -22.14 -3.49 4.75
CA GLN A 368 -22.43 -2.78 6.00
C GLN A 368 -23.65 -3.37 6.76
N GLN A 369 -24.43 -4.26 6.14
CA GLN A 369 -25.82 -4.49 6.55
C GLN A 369 -25.98 -5.34 7.82
N TRP A 370 -25.30 -6.49 7.91
CA TRP A 370 -25.29 -7.30 9.12
C TRP A 370 -24.06 -8.20 9.22
N MET A 371 -23.65 -8.54 10.44
CA MET A 371 -22.38 -9.21 10.70
C MET A 371 -22.37 -10.67 10.24
N TYR A 372 -23.43 -11.44 10.53
CA TYR A 372 -23.40 -12.90 10.38
C TYR A 372 -24.33 -13.44 9.29
N ASP A 373 -23.93 -14.54 8.64
CA ASP A 373 -24.74 -15.20 7.62
C ASP A 373 -26.09 -15.70 8.19
N LYS A 374 -27.12 -15.76 7.32
CA LYS A 374 -28.49 -16.12 7.72
C LYS A 374 -28.71 -17.61 7.98
N LYS A 375 -27.86 -18.49 7.45
CA LYS A 375 -28.00 -19.96 7.58
C LYS A 375 -26.89 -20.58 8.43
N VAL A 376 -25.69 -20.01 8.43
CA VAL A 376 -24.56 -20.49 9.23
C VAL A 376 -24.31 -19.51 10.38
N ASP A 377 -24.70 -19.91 11.58
CA ASP A 377 -24.55 -19.10 12.79
C ASP A 377 -23.09 -18.69 13.02
N SER A 378 -22.87 -17.43 13.41
CA SER A 378 -21.55 -16.82 13.65
C SER A 378 -20.59 -16.74 12.44
N LEU A 379 -20.98 -17.15 11.24
CA LEU A 379 -20.17 -16.94 10.03
C LEU A 379 -20.17 -15.46 9.64
N SER A 380 -19.03 -14.77 9.79
CA SER A 380 -18.89 -13.37 9.36
C SER A 380 -19.13 -13.23 7.85
N ASN A 381 -20.12 -12.42 7.46
CA ASN A 381 -20.36 -12.09 6.05
C ASN A 381 -19.16 -11.39 5.44
N THR A 382 -18.56 -10.43 6.15
CA THR A 382 -17.38 -9.71 5.66
C THR A 382 -16.24 -10.67 5.35
N TRP A 383 -15.93 -11.59 6.26
CA TRP A 383 -14.87 -12.58 6.04
C TRP A 383 -15.20 -13.49 4.85
N TRP A 384 -16.43 -14.02 4.81
CA TRP A 384 -16.85 -15.02 3.83
C TRP A 384 -17.05 -14.45 2.42
N ILE A 385 -17.61 -13.24 2.31
CA ILE A 385 -17.75 -12.51 1.05
C ILE A 385 -16.37 -12.30 0.41
N ASN A 386 -15.38 -11.86 1.19
CA ASN A 386 -14.01 -11.69 0.71
C ASN A 386 -13.43 -13.00 0.15
N TYR A 387 -13.61 -14.11 0.87
CA TYR A 387 -13.18 -15.42 0.38
C TYR A 387 -13.88 -15.83 -0.93
N VAL A 388 -15.22 -15.79 -0.99
CA VAL A 388 -15.95 -16.35 -2.14
C VAL A 388 -15.74 -15.53 -3.41
N PHE A 389 -15.65 -14.20 -3.31
CA PHE A 389 -15.37 -13.34 -4.47
C PHE A 389 -13.92 -13.51 -4.94
N PHE A 390 -12.95 -13.51 -4.02
CA PHE A 390 -11.54 -13.64 -4.39
C PHE A 390 -11.24 -15.00 -5.00
N SER A 391 -11.72 -16.09 -4.38
CA SER A 391 -11.49 -17.45 -4.87
C SER A 391 -12.25 -17.77 -6.17
N ASP A 392 -13.41 -17.16 -6.42
CA ASP A 392 -14.05 -17.26 -7.75
C ASP A 392 -13.18 -16.64 -8.84
N MET A 393 -12.64 -15.44 -8.61
CA MET A 393 -11.72 -14.80 -9.57
C MET A 393 -10.47 -15.63 -9.80
N GLU A 394 -9.85 -16.15 -8.73
CA GLU A 394 -8.65 -17.00 -8.81
C GLU A 394 -8.89 -18.26 -9.66
N ARG A 395 -10.05 -18.91 -9.49
CA ARG A 395 -10.39 -20.15 -10.20
C ARG A 395 -10.80 -19.92 -11.66
N ASN A 396 -11.41 -18.78 -11.97
CA ASN A 396 -12.06 -18.56 -13.27
C ASN A 396 -11.32 -17.56 -14.18
N ARG A 397 -10.15 -17.04 -13.78
CA ARG A 397 -9.41 -16.02 -14.54
C ARG A 397 -7.93 -16.35 -14.70
N ASP A 398 -7.31 -15.70 -15.67
CA ASP A 398 -5.86 -15.67 -15.85
C ASP A 398 -5.22 -14.38 -15.32
N THR A 399 -6.04 -13.44 -14.89
CA THR A 399 -5.61 -12.21 -14.23
C THR A 399 -5.56 -12.38 -12.71
N ARG A 400 -4.87 -11.48 -12.01
CA ARG A 400 -4.81 -11.52 -10.54
C ARG A 400 -6.21 -11.27 -9.95
N PRO A 401 -6.64 -12.08 -8.97
CA PRO A 401 -7.81 -11.76 -8.18
C PRO A 401 -7.54 -10.48 -7.35
N MET A 402 -8.53 -9.60 -7.29
CA MET A 402 -8.51 -8.40 -6.47
C MET A 402 -9.96 -8.03 -6.14
N LEU A 403 -10.20 -7.60 -4.91
CA LEU A 403 -11.47 -7.03 -4.49
C LEU A 403 -11.25 -5.65 -3.88
N TYR A 404 -12.33 -4.96 -3.56
CA TYR A 404 -12.29 -3.75 -2.75
C TYR A 404 -13.33 -3.88 -1.64
N HIS A 405 -12.86 -4.08 -0.40
CA HIS A 405 -13.71 -4.42 0.75
C HIS A 405 -13.08 -4.01 2.09
N ARG A 406 -13.77 -4.32 3.18
CA ARG A 406 -13.37 -4.09 4.57
C ARG A 406 -12.63 -5.26 5.21
N TRP A 407 -11.92 -4.97 6.29
CA TRP A 407 -11.26 -5.96 7.14
C TRP A 407 -12.27 -6.95 7.74
N GLY A 408 -12.00 -8.25 7.59
CA GLY A 408 -12.85 -9.34 8.07
C GLY A 408 -12.30 -10.14 9.25
N GLY A 409 -11.11 -9.81 9.76
CA GLY A 409 -10.39 -10.59 10.78
C GLY A 409 -9.25 -11.44 10.21
N LEU A 410 -8.49 -12.12 11.07
CA LEU A 410 -7.33 -12.91 10.66
C LEU A 410 -7.67 -13.94 9.56
N GLY A 411 -6.74 -14.12 8.63
CA GLY A 411 -6.94 -14.92 7.41
C GLY A 411 -7.44 -14.12 6.20
N ASN A 412 -8.06 -12.95 6.41
CA ASN A 412 -8.46 -12.07 5.30
C ASN A 412 -7.30 -11.31 4.66
N HIS A 413 -6.09 -11.32 5.23
CA HIS A 413 -4.89 -10.80 4.56
C HIS A 413 -4.66 -11.43 3.17
N ARG A 414 -5.23 -12.61 2.93
CA ARG A 414 -5.24 -13.31 1.63
C ARG A 414 -6.20 -12.71 0.59
N TYR A 415 -7.13 -11.84 0.98
CA TYR A 415 -8.20 -11.34 0.10
C TYR A 415 -8.24 -9.81 0.11
N GLN A 416 -7.31 -9.20 -0.63
CA GLN A 416 -7.08 -7.75 -0.69
C GLN A 416 -7.86 -7.12 -1.84
N ILE A 417 -8.23 -5.84 -1.81
CA ILE A 417 -7.73 -4.66 -1.06
C ILE A 417 -8.73 -4.19 0.02
N GLY A 418 -8.19 -3.65 1.12
CA GLY A 418 -8.91 -3.05 2.24
C GLY A 418 -9.34 -1.59 2.07
N PHE A 419 -10.38 -1.12 2.76
CA PHE A 419 -10.62 0.31 2.97
C PHE A 419 -11.16 0.70 4.34
N SER A 420 -10.86 1.95 4.73
CA SER A 420 -11.22 2.51 6.03
C SER A 420 -12.69 2.90 6.19
N GLY A 421 -13.51 2.89 5.16
CA GLY A 421 -14.91 3.33 5.26
C GLY A 421 -15.12 4.83 5.53
N ASP A 422 -16.29 5.14 6.08
CA ASP A 422 -16.97 6.42 5.94
C ASP A 422 -16.54 7.42 7.02
N ALA A 423 -15.26 7.77 7.02
CA ALA A 423 -14.66 8.70 7.98
C ALA A 423 -15.15 10.14 7.79
N VAL A 424 -15.32 10.86 8.90
CA VAL A 424 -15.69 12.29 8.91
C VAL A 424 -14.55 13.12 8.31
N ILE A 425 -14.92 14.13 7.51
CA ILE A 425 -13.99 15.13 6.97
C ILE A 425 -13.55 16.08 8.10
N SER A 426 -12.37 15.83 8.67
CA SER A 426 -11.76 16.69 9.69
C SER A 426 -10.25 16.50 9.76
N TRP A 427 -9.55 17.47 10.37
CA TRP A 427 -8.13 17.35 10.67
C TRP A 427 -7.84 16.22 11.68
N LYS A 428 -8.74 15.95 12.63
CA LYS A 428 -8.62 14.82 13.57
C LYS A 428 -8.64 13.48 12.85
N SER A 429 -9.49 13.35 11.83
CA SER A 429 -9.51 12.15 10.99
C SER A 429 -8.19 12.01 10.23
N LEU A 430 -7.68 13.07 9.60
CA LEU A 430 -6.37 13.03 8.93
C LEU A 430 -5.23 12.70 9.91
N GLU A 431 -5.27 13.19 11.15
CA GLU A 431 -4.29 12.88 12.20
C GLU A 431 -4.29 11.40 12.61
N PHE A 432 -5.47 10.78 12.70
CA PHE A 432 -5.60 9.37 13.08
C PHE A 432 -5.26 8.39 11.95
N GLN A 433 -5.51 8.77 10.70
CA GLN A 433 -5.38 7.88 9.53
C GLN A 433 -4.00 7.22 9.36
N PRO A 434 -2.86 7.90 9.55
CA PRO A 434 -1.54 7.27 9.52
C PRO A 434 -1.39 6.15 10.55
N TYR A 435 -1.79 6.38 11.79
CA TYR A 435 -1.73 5.36 12.85
C TYR A 435 -2.62 4.15 12.52
N PHE A 436 -3.85 4.41 12.05
CA PHE A 436 -4.77 3.35 11.65
C PHE A 436 -4.24 2.52 10.47
N THR A 437 -3.66 3.18 9.45
CA THR A 437 -3.02 2.53 8.29
C THR A 437 -1.81 1.70 8.71
N ASN A 438 -0.99 2.22 9.64
CA ASN A 438 0.15 1.53 10.21
C ASN A 438 -0.26 0.25 10.96
N CYS A 439 -1.34 0.31 11.75
CA CYS A 439 -1.81 -0.86 12.49
C CYS A 439 -2.40 -1.96 11.59
N ALA A 440 -2.95 -1.61 10.41
CA ALA A 440 -3.38 -2.62 9.43
C ALA A 440 -2.22 -3.51 8.95
N SER A 441 -0.99 -2.98 8.92
CA SER A 441 0.22 -3.75 8.59
C SER A 441 0.57 -4.80 9.64
N ASN A 442 0.18 -4.62 10.91
CA ASN A 442 0.42 -5.58 12.00
C ASN A 442 -0.45 -6.84 11.90
N VAL A 443 -1.44 -6.83 11.01
CA VAL A 443 -2.31 -7.99 10.70
C VAL A 443 -2.24 -8.35 9.22
N LEU A 444 -1.19 -7.89 8.52
CA LEU A 444 -0.92 -8.17 7.10
C LEU A 444 -1.99 -7.68 6.13
N TYR A 445 -2.94 -6.88 6.60
CA TYR A 445 -3.97 -6.29 5.76
C TYR A 445 -3.52 -4.92 5.23
N GLY A 446 -2.26 -4.88 4.79
CA GLY A 446 -1.50 -3.67 4.52
C GLY A 446 -1.67 -3.09 3.11
N TYR A 447 -2.51 -3.67 2.24
CA TYR A 447 -3.01 -2.96 1.07
C TYR A 447 -4.31 -2.23 1.45
N TRP A 448 -4.12 -1.15 2.21
CA TRP A 448 -5.19 -0.35 2.76
C TRP A 448 -5.45 0.90 1.92
N SER A 449 -6.71 1.15 1.63
CA SER A 449 -7.24 2.36 1.01
C SER A 449 -8.02 3.17 2.04
N HIS A 450 -8.21 4.46 1.77
CA HIS A 450 -9.08 5.31 2.56
C HIS A 450 -9.62 6.43 1.66
N ASP A 451 -10.64 7.12 2.13
CA ASP A 451 -11.25 8.21 1.36
C ASP A 451 -10.38 9.44 1.47
N ILE A 452 -9.53 9.67 0.47
CA ILE A 452 -8.65 10.83 0.50
C ILE A 452 -9.50 12.11 0.52
N GLY A 453 -9.28 12.92 1.57
CA GLY A 453 -10.08 14.09 1.90
C GLY A 453 -11.32 13.84 2.76
N GLY A 454 -11.49 12.62 3.30
CA GLY A 454 -12.62 12.17 4.12
C GLY A 454 -13.89 11.84 3.31
N HIS A 455 -14.81 11.09 3.91
CA HIS A 455 -16.02 10.58 3.25
C HIS A 455 -17.18 11.57 3.29
N MET A 456 -17.52 12.04 4.50
CA MET A 456 -18.72 12.83 4.77
C MET A 456 -18.49 13.96 5.78
N PHE A 457 -19.34 14.98 5.74
CA PHE A 457 -19.41 15.98 6.80
C PHE A 457 -20.12 15.41 8.03
N LYS A 458 -19.74 15.88 9.21
CA LYS A 458 -20.48 15.64 10.44
C LYS A 458 -21.76 16.47 10.45
N GLY A 459 -22.85 15.90 10.94
CA GLY A 459 -24.12 16.62 11.04
C GLY A 459 -23.98 17.91 11.87
N GLY A 460 -24.42 19.03 11.30
CA GLY A 460 -24.32 20.36 11.92
C GLY A 460 -23.06 21.14 11.56
N ASP A 461 -22.05 20.51 10.96
CA ASP A 461 -20.88 21.22 10.44
C ASP A 461 -21.21 22.00 9.17
N LYS A 462 -20.38 23.02 8.90
CA LYS A 462 -20.46 23.75 7.64
C LYS A 462 -19.95 22.84 6.51
N GLU A 463 -20.80 22.58 5.53
CA GLU A 463 -20.44 21.78 4.35
C GLU A 463 -19.55 22.60 3.39
N ILE A 464 -18.25 22.65 3.68
CA ILE A 464 -17.23 23.24 2.81
C ILE A 464 -16.07 22.26 2.70
N LEU A 465 -15.64 22.02 1.45
CA LEU A 465 -14.39 21.33 1.19
C LEU A 465 -13.22 22.28 1.49
N ASP A 466 -12.57 22.08 2.64
CA ASP A 466 -11.34 22.78 2.98
C ASP A 466 -10.22 22.38 2.00
N PRO A 467 -9.73 23.31 1.15
CA PRO A 467 -8.74 22.99 0.13
C PRO A 467 -7.40 22.58 0.73
N GLU A 468 -7.04 23.08 1.92
CA GLU A 468 -5.80 22.70 2.58
C GLU A 468 -5.87 21.29 3.13
N LEU A 469 -6.93 20.97 3.88
CA LEU A 469 -7.17 19.62 4.39
C LEU A 469 -7.16 18.60 3.25
N PHE A 470 -7.88 18.86 2.16
CA PHE A 470 -7.89 17.98 1.01
C PHE A 470 -6.50 17.79 0.39
N THR A 471 -5.72 18.88 0.27
CA THR A 471 -4.37 18.84 -0.30
C THR A 471 -3.41 18.05 0.58
N ARG A 472 -3.41 18.27 1.90
CA ARG A 472 -2.56 17.52 2.84
C ARG A 472 -2.92 16.03 2.86
N TRP A 473 -4.21 15.71 2.74
CA TRP A 473 -4.67 14.34 2.63
C TRP A 473 -4.25 13.69 1.29
N MET A 474 -4.27 14.42 0.18
CA MET A 474 -3.78 13.93 -1.12
C MET A 474 -2.27 13.67 -1.11
N GLN A 475 -1.48 14.52 -0.46
CA GLN A 475 -0.05 14.30 -0.27
C GLN A 475 0.24 13.06 0.58
N TYR A 476 -0.51 12.87 1.68
CA TYR A 476 -0.47 11.63 2.47
C TYR A 476 -0.85 10.41 1.63
N GLY A 477 -1.96 10.49 0.89
CA GLY A 477 -2.49 9.38 0.09
C GLY A 477 -1.58 8.94 -1.07
N ALA A 478 -0.70 9.80 -1.57
CA ALA A 478 0.33 9.40 -2.53
C ALA A 478 1.36 8.41 -1.92
N LEU A 479 1.52 8.45 -0.60
CA LEU A 479 2.45 7.64 0.19
C LEU A 479 1.73 6.58 1.05
N THR A 480 0.49 6.23 0.71
CA THR A 480 -0.23 5.08 1.27
C THR A 480 -0.29 3.90 0.29
N PRO A 481 -0.69 2.68 0.70
CA PRO A 481 -0.66 1.52 -0.18
C PRO A 481 -1.54 1.68 -1.42
N VAL A 482 -2.72 2.29 -1.29
CA VAL A 482 -3.65 2.59 -2.40
C VAL A 482 -4.03 4.08 -2.37
N MET A 483 -4.01 4.73 -3.53
CA MET A 483 -4.31 6.16 -3.67
C MET A 483 -5.69 6.35 -4.33
N ARG A 484 -6.71 6.64 -3.51
CA ARG A 484 -8.10 6.76 -3.96
C ARG A 484 -8.81 7.98 -3.38
N THR A 485 -9.36 8.82 -4.25
CA THR A 485 -10.34 9.82 -3.83
C THR A 485 -11.73 9.21 -3.81
N HIS A 486 -12.52 9.56 -2.81
CA HIS A 486 -13.93 9.18 -2.70
C HIS A 486 -14.66 10.08 -1.70
N SER A 487 -15.98 10.17 -1.82
CA SER A 487 -16.84 10.83 -0.86
C SER A 487 -18.30 10.44 -1.05
N THR A 488 -19.10 10.74 -0.04
CA THR A 488 -20.55 10.65 -0.09
C THR A 488 -21.17 11.59 -1.15
N LYS A 489 -22.46 11.37 -1.43
CA LYS A 489 -23.26 12.15 -2.38
C LYS A 489 -23.61 13.51 -1.81
N ASN A 490 -22.72 14.47 -2.05
CA ASN A 490 -22.87 15.86 -1.63
C ASN A 490 -22.39 16.81 -2.74
N SER A 491 -23.12 17.90 -2.99
CA SER A 491 -22.88 18.85 -4.09
C SER A 491 -21.65 19.73 -3.90
N VAL A 492 -21.14 19.91 -2.67
CA VAL A 492 -19.93 20.70 -2.40
C VAL A 492 -18.64 19.88 -2.45
N LEU A 493 -18.72 18.55 -2.39
CA LEU A 493 -17.57 17.63 -2.41
C LEU A 493 -17.02 17.42 -3.83
N ASN A 494 -16.68 18.52 -4.51
CA ASN A 494 -16.15 18.54 -5.87
C ASN A 494 -14.63 18.35 -5.84
N LYS A 495 -14.20 17.11 -5.57
CA LYS A 495 -12.78 16.72 -5.39
C LYS A 495 -11.98 16.69 -6.70
N GLU A 496 -12.58 17.04 -7.84
CA GLU A 496 -11.89 17.06 -9.12
C GLU A 496 -10.78 18.12 -9.08
N LEU A 497 -9.55 17.73 -9.45
CA LEU A 497 -8.37 18.56 -9.19
C LEU A 497 -8.44 19.93 -9.88
N TRP A 498 -9.01 20.00 -11.09
CA TRP A 498 -9.15 21.23 -11.86
C TRP A 498 -10.13 22.26 -11.27
N ASN A 499 -10.82 21.93 -10.18
CA ASN A 499 -11.62 22.90 -9.42
C ASN A 499 -10.75 23.79 -8.51
N PHE A 500 -9.50 23.38 -8.26
CA PHE A 500 -8.54 24.10 -7.42
C PHE A 500 -7.67 25.03 -8.26
N LYS A 501 -7.06 26.04 -7.62
CA LYS A 501 -6.25 27.07 -8.30
C LYS A 501 -4.90 27.29 -7.60
N GLY A 502 -3.92 27.75 -8.36
CA GLY A 502 -2.58 28.05 -7.86
C GLY A 502 -1.94 26.84 -7.17
N ASP A 503 -1.31 27.09 -6.03
CA ASP A 503 -0.57 26.10 -5.24
C ASP A 503 -1.38 24.85 -4.87
N TYR A 504 -2.70 24.98 -4.67
CA TYR A 504 -3.56 23.83 -4.40
C TYR A 504 -3.62 22.88 -5.60
N PHE A 505 -3.89 23.39 -6.80
CA PHE A 505 -3.91 22.57 -8.02
C PHE A 505 -2.54 21.92 -8.27
N GLU A 506 -1.47 22.70 -8.11
CA GLU A 506 -0.10 22.23 -8.28
C GLU A 506 0.22 21.08 -7.30
N ALA A 507 -0.03 21.26 -6.00
CA ALA A 507 0.22 20.24 -4.99
C ALA A 507 -0.60 18.97 -5.21
N LEU A 508 -1.88 19.11 -5.56
CA LEU A 508 -2.76 17.98 -5.86
C LEU A 508 -2.27 17.18 -7.08
N ARG A 509 -1.96 17.88 -8.18
CA ARG A 509 -1.45 17.26 -9.41
C ARG A 509 -0.09 16.60 -9.18
N ASN A 510 0.82 17.27 -8.48
CA ASN A 510 2.14 16.74 -8.19
C ASN A 510 2.09 15.53 -7.25
N SER A 511 1.12 15.45 -6.34
CA SER A 511 0.91 14.27 -5.49
C SER A 511 0.60 13.02 -6.33
N ILE A 512 -0.29 13.17 -7.33
CA ILE A 512 -0.57 12.09 -8.27
C ILE A 512 0.66 11.76 -9.10
N LEU A 513 1.33 12.76 -9.70
CA LEU A 513 2.52 12.47 -10.51
C LEU A 513 3.63 11.77 -9.72
N PHE A 514 3.87 12.19 -8.48
CA PHE A 514 4.85 11.58 -7.59
C PHE A 514 4.50 10.12 -7.29
N ARG A 515 3.22 9.81 -7.09
CA ARG A 515 2.75 8.42 -6.95
C ARG A 515 3.17 7.54 -8.13
N TYR A 516 2.99 8.02 -9.36
CA TYR A 516 3.36 7.27 -10.56
C TYR A 516 4.87 7.19 -10.77
N GLN A 517 5.62 8.23 -10.38
CA GLN A 517 7.09 8.17 -10.37
C GLN A 517 7.61 7.07 -9.44
N LEU A 518 7.01 6.93 -8.26
CA LEU A 518 7.34 5.90 -7.26
C LEU A 518 6.87 4.50 -7.62
N ALA A 519 6.09 4.31 -8.70
CA ALA A 519 5.47 3.02 -9.00
C ALA A 519 6.46 1.83 -9.08
N PRO A 520 7.68 1.92 -9.67
CA PRO A 520 8.61 0.80 -9.69
C PRO A 520 9.12 0.41 -8.29
N TYR A 521 9.34 1.40 -7.41
CA TYR A 521 9.68 1.18 -6.01
C TYR A 521 8.52 0.55 -5.24
N ILE A 522 7.32 1.13 -5.35
CA ILE A 522 6.10 0.63 -4.69
C ILE A 522 5.82 -0.81 -5.10
N TYR A 523 5.95 -1.12 -6.38
CA TYR A 523 5.71 -2.46 -6.90
C TYR A 523 6.74 -3.48 -6.43
N THR A 524 7.98 -3.05 -6.24
CA THR A 524 9.03 -3.87 -5.61
C THR A 524 8.71 -4.12 -4.13
N MET A 525 8.23 -3.11 -3.39
CA MET A 525 7.80 -3.28 -2.01
C MET A 525 6.55 -4.16 -1.89
N ALA A 526 5.65 -4.12 -2.87
CA ALA A 526 4.52 -5.03 -2.93
C ALA A 526 4.98 -6.49 -3.09
N ARG A 527 6.05 -6.75 -3.87
CA ARG A 527 6.68 -8.07 -3.95
C ARG A 527 7.28 -8.51 -2.60
N GLU A 528 7.87 -7.59 -1.84
CA GLU A 528 8.36 -7.87 -0.50
C GLU A 528 7.22 -8.29 0.45
N THR A 529 6.04 -7.68 0.33
CA THR A 529 4.83 -8.13 1.06
C THR A 529 4.50 -9.59 0.73
N TYR A 530 4.55 -9.99 -0.54
CA TYR A 530 4.26 -11.36 -0.96
C TYR A 530 5.32 -12.38 -0.49
N ASP A 531 6.60 -12.01 -0.57
CA ASP A 531 7.70 -12.93 -0.23
C ASP A 531 7.88 -13.08 1.29
N ASN A 532 7.76 -11.99 2.05
CA ASN A 532 8.15 -11.93 3.45
C ASN A 532 7.06 -11.43 4.41
N GLY A 533 5.87 -11.07 3.92
CA GLY A 533 4.79 -10.56 4.77
C GLY A 533 5.05 -9.16 5.31
N ILE A 534 5.91 -8.36 4.68
CA ILE A 534 6.22 -7.01 5.14
C ILE A 534 5.49 -6.00 4.28
N SER A 535 4.46 -5.35 4.85
CA SER A 535 3.64 -4.36 4.14
C SER A 535 4.43 -3.13 3.67
N ILE A 536 3.82 -2.34 2.78
CA ILE A 536 4.43 -1.13 2.21
C ILE A 536 4.57 -0.05 3.29
N CYS A 537 3.50 0.27 4.01
CA CYS A 537 3.58 1.15 5.19
C CYS A 537 4.02 0.33 6.39
N ARG A 538 5.18 0.65 6.96
CA ARG A 538 5.80 -0.10 8.05
C ARG A 538 5.90 0.81 9.27
N PRO A 539 5.22 0.47 10.38
CA PRO A 539 5.44 1.16 11.63
C PRO A 539 6.93 1.17 11.98
N MET A 540 7.41 2.28 12.55
CA MET A 540 8.86 2.48 12.79
C MET A 540 9.49 1.38 13.64
N TYR A 541 8.74 0.78 14.56
CA TYR A 541 9.23 -0.30 15.42
C TYR A 541 9.56 -1.60 14.68
N TYR A 542 9.23 -1.74 13.39
CA TYR A 542 9.65 -2.90 12.60
C TYR A 542 11.17 -2.96 12.41
N ASP A 543 11.81 -1.79 12.27
CA ASP A 543 13.25 -1.67 12.04
C ASP A 543 13.98 -1.18 13.31
N TYR A 544 13.29 -0.50 14.22
CA TYR A 544 13.87 0.09 15.44
C TYR A 544 13.12 -0.30 16.72
N PRO A 545 12.95 -1.61 17.00
CA PRO A 545 12.06 -2.06 18.08
C PRO A 545 12.56 -1.72 19.50
N GLU A 546 13.84 -1.38 19.66
CA GLU A 546 14.42 -0.99 20.97
C GLU A 546 14.34 0.52 21.22
N ALA A 547 14.06 1.32 20.19
CA ALA A 547 13.94 2.77 20.32
C ALA A 547 12.53 3.13 20.81
N LYS A 548 12.44 3.93 21.89
CA LYS A 548 11.14 4.35 22.45
C LYS A 548 10.35 5.19 21.45
N GLU A 549 11.07 6.04 20.71
CA GLU A 549 10.54 6.96 19.71
C GLU A 549 9.76 6.23 18.62
N ALA A 550 10.15 5.01 18.27
CA ALA A 550 9.47 4.18 17.29
C ALA A 550 8.01 3.85 17.66
N TYR A 551 7.68 3.92 18.95
CA TYR A 551 6.33 3.72 19.49
C TYR A 551 5.62 5.03 19.84
N ASP A 552 6.38 6.09 20.14
CA ASP A 552 5.83 7.41 20.46
C ASP A 552 5.36 8.16 19.20
N PHE A 553 6.12 8.09 18.11
CA PHE A 553 5.83 8.75 16.84
C PHE A 553 4.91 7.89 15.96
N LYS A 554 3.69 7.63 16.46
CA LYS A 554 2.72 6.66 15.91
C LYS A 554 2.31 6.91 14.46
N SER A 555 2.36 8.16 14.01
CA SER A 555 2.00 8.56 12.65
C SER A 555 3.17 8.52 11.67
N GLU A 556 4.41 8.38 12.16
CA GLU A 556 5.59 8.18 11.33
C GLU A 556 5.69 6.72 10.89
N TYR A 557 6.17 6.50 9.67
CA TYR A 557 6.35 5.15 9.14
C TYR A 557 7.41 5.14 8.05
N MET A 558 8.00 3.95 7.86
CA MET A 558 8.75 3.66 6.64
C MET A 558 7.75 3.31 5.52
N PHE A 559 7.82 4.02 4.40
CA PHE A 559 7.16 3.65 3.14
C PHE A 559 8.13 2.78 2.33
N GLY A 560 8.00 1.47 2.47
CA GLY A 560 8.98 0.48 2.04
C GLY A 560 10.19 0.44 2.97
N ASP A 561 11.38 0.16 2.44
CA ASP A 561 12.61 0.02 3.23
C ASP A 561 13.53 1.27 3.19
N GLN A 562 13.33 2.18 2.25
CA GLN A 562 14.23 3.33 2.00
C GLN A 562 13.65 4.70 2.36
N ILE A 563 12.33 4.85 2.45
CA ILE A 563 11.67 6.15 2.60
C ILE A 563 10.96 6.22 3.96
N LEU A 564 11.21 7.26 4.74
CA LEU A 564 10.48 7.64 5.96
C LEU A 564 9.53 8.79 5.64
N VAL A 565 8.29 8.69 6.13
CA VAL A 565 7.24 9.70 5.95
C VAL A 565 6.72 10.14 7.31
N ALA A 566 6.57 11.46 7.49
CA ALA A 566 6.02 12.08 8.71
C ALA A 566 4.84 12.99 8.36
N PRO A 567 3.62 12.45 8.18
CA PRO A 567 2.51 13.18 7.57
C PRO A 567 2.18 14.54 8.21
N ILE A 568 1.84 15.54 7.39
CA ILE A 568 1.27 16.82 7.86
C ILE A 568 -0.21 16.63 8.11
N THR A 569 -0.62 16.69 9.37
CA THR A 569 -2.00 16.40 9.82
C THR A 569 -2.66 17.55 10.58
N THR A 570 -2.08 18.75 10.52
CA THR A 570 -2.62 19.97 11.12
C THR A 570 -2.60 21.14 10.13
N PRO A 571 -3.51 22.12 10.27
CA PRO A 571 -3.53 23.29 9.41
C PRO A 571 -2.22 24.08 9.47
N MET A 572 -1.79 24.61 8.33
CA MET A 572 -0.64 25.51 8.22
C MET A 572 -0.93 26.79 8.98
N GLN A 573 0.08 27.27 9.68
CA GLN A 573 0.04 28.60 10.27
C GLN A 573 0.88 29.50 9.39
N ASN A 574 0.31 30.64 8.98
CA ASN A 574 1.09 31.66 8.29
C ASN A 574 1.72 31.18 6.96
N GLY A 575 1.12 30.17 6.30
CA GLY A 575 1.61 29.58 5.04
C GLY A 575 2.63 28.45 5.19
N LEU A 576 2.93 28.03 6.43
CA LEU A 576 3.87 26.96 6.74
C LEU A 576 3.25 25.93 7.68
N SER A 577 3.50 24.65 7.40
CA SER A 577 3.21 23.54 8.30
C SER A 577 4.50 23.14 9.00
N THR A 578 4.47 23.07 10.33
CA THR A 578 5.62 22.65 11.13
C THR A 578 5.39 21.22 11.63
N VAL A 579 6.39 20.35 11.42
CA VAL A 579 6.33 18.94 11.79
C VAL A 579 7.55 18.61 12.65
N LYS A 580 7.31 17.95 13.77
CA LYS A 580 8.36 17.33 14.59
C LYS A 580 8.59 15.92 14.06
N VAL A 581 9.83 15.60 13.72
CA VAL A 581 10.21 14.33 13.10
C VAL A 581 11.28 13.63 13.90
N TRP A 582 11.11 12.34 14.17
CA TRP A 582 12.20 11.49 14.65
C TRP A 582 12.94 10.85 13.47
N LEU A 583 14.25 11.11 13.40
CA LEU A 583 15.15 10.46 12.46
C LEU A 583 15.93 9.38 13.21
N PRO A 584 15.68 8.09 12.94
CA PRO A 584 16.38 7.00 13.62
C PRO A 584 17.90 7.05 13.43
N GLU A 585 18.63 6.50 14.40
CA GLU A 585 20.07 6.29 14.27
C GLU A 585 20.41 5.18 13.26
N GLY A 586 21.71 5.06 12.92
CA GLY A 586 22.21 4.04 11.99
C GLY A 586 22.16 4.42 10.51
N ASN A 587 21.50 5.52 10.15
CA ASN A 587 21.60 6.13 8.82
C ASN A 587 21.40 7.66 8.90
N ASP A 588 22.00 8.38 7.97
CA ASP A 588 21.65 9.78 7.71
C ASP A 588 20.43 9.82 6.77
N TRP A 589 19.76 10.96 6.69
CA TRP A 589 18.48 11.09 6.00
C TRP A 589 18.49 12.29 5.06
N PHE A 590 18.26 12.04 3.78
CA PHE A 590 18.07 13.08 2.79
C PHE A 590 16.61 13.52 2.78
N GLU A 591 16.31 14.72 3.25
CA GLU A 591 14.98 15.32 3.12
C GLU A 591 14.75 15.71 1.66
N TRP A 592 14.06 14.84 0.92
CA TRP A 592 13.96 14.89 -0.54
C TRP A 592 13.42 16.24 -1.02
N THR A 593 12.44 16.77 -0.33
CA THR A 593 11.76 18.02 -0.69
C THR A 593 12.68 19.24 -0.66
N THR A 594 13.59 19.32 0.31
CA THR A 594 14.51 20.46 0.46
C THR A 594 15.90 20.22 -0.09
N GLY A 595 16.26 18.96 -0.29
CA GLY A 595 17.61 18.56 -0.63
C GLY A 595 18.57 18.60 0.56
N THR A 596 18.08 18.68 1.81
CA THR A 596 18.96 18.71 2.98
C THR A 596 19.39 17.30 3.39
N LEU A 597 20.67 17.06 3.60
CA LEU A 597 21.19 15.85 4.25
C LEU A 597 21.23 16.07 5.77
N LEU A 598 20.53 15.21 6.52
CA LEU A 598 20.33 15.32 7.95
C LEU A 598 20.94 14.14 8.68
N LYS A 599 21.49 14.39 9.87
CA LYS A 599 22.00 13.31 10.71
C LYS A 599 20.86 12.45 11.27
N GLY A 600 21.08 11.15 11.37
CA GLY A 600 20.20 10.26 12.15
C GLY A 600 20.37 10.45 13.65
N GLY A 601 19.56 9.73 14.43
CA GLY A 601 19.65 9.68 15.90
C GLY A 601 19.14 10.95 16.60
N GLN A 602 18.24 11.70 15.97
CA GLN A 602 17.75 12.96 16.51
C GLN A 602 16.27 13.18 16.25
N ILE A 603 15.68 14.05 17.07
CA ILE A 603 14.34 14.59 16.85
C ILE A 603 14.49 16.04 16.43
N ILE A 604 13.94 16.38 15.27
CA ILE A 604 14.07 17.70 14.66
C ILE A 604 12.70 18.32 14.39
N GLU A 605 12.67 19.64 14.22
CA GLU A 605 11.49 20.37 13.77
C GLU A 605 11.74 20.95 12.38
N ARG A 606 10.81 20.70 11.45
CA ARG A 606 10.91 21.08 10.04
C ARG A 606 9.67 21.84 9.57
N SER A 607 9.83 22.73 8.60
CA SER A 607 8.75 23.58 8.09
C SER A 607 8.57 23.46 6.58
N PHE A 608 7.33 23.24 6.15
CA PHE A 608 6.96 22.96 4.77
C PHE A 608 5.85 23.90 4.29
N THR A 609 5.99 24.43 3.09
CA THR A 609 4.92 25.15 2.37
C THR A 609 3.83 24.16 1.90
N LEU A 610 2.76 24.67 1.28
CA LEU A 610 1.66 23.83 0.77
C LEU A 610 2.13 22.81 -0.29
N THR A 611 3.06 23.20 -1.16
CA THR A 611 3.60 22.35 -2.24
C THR A 611 4.72 21.41 -1.79
N GLU A 612 5.11 21.48 -0.52
CA GLU A 612 6.18 20.68 0.07
C GLU A 612 5.60 19.65 1.06
N TYR A 613 6.22 18.47 1.14
CA TYR A 613 5.82 17.40 2.06
C TYR A 613 7.03 16.73 2.72
N PRO A 614 6.95 16.32 4.00
CA PRO A 614 8.03 15.66 4.73
C PRO A 614 8.26 14.23 4.23
N VAL A 615 9.28 14.07 3.38
CA VAL A 615 9.75 12.78 2.86
C VAL A 615 11.25 12.71 3.05
N TYR A 616 11.71 11.69 3.76
CA TYR A 616 13.11 11.48 4.10
C TYR A 616 13.58 10.16 3.52
N VAL A 617 14.64 10.17 2.73
CA VAL A 617 15.20 8.98 2.10
C VAL A 617 16.52 8.63 2.79
N LYS A 618 16.74 7.36 3.11
CA LYS A 618 18.02 6.92 3.70
C LYS A 618 19.19 7.37 2.81
N ALA A 619 20.24 7.92 3.41
CA ALA A 619 21.42 8.34 2.68
C ALA A 619 22.03 7.17 1.90
N GLY A 620 22.47 7.43 0.67
CA GLY A 620 23.01 6.42 -0.25
C GLY A 620 21.96 5.58 -0.98
N SER A 621 20.66 5.78 -0.73
CA SER A 621 19.59 5.01 -1.41
C SER A 621 19.70 5.03 -2.94
N VAL A 622 19.34 3.89 -3.55
CA VAL A 622 19.26 3.71 -5.00
C VAL A 622 17.81 3.37 -5.35
N LEU A 623 17.06 4.29 -5.95
CA LEU A 623 15.64 4.08 -6.21
C LEU A 623 15.32 4.06 -7.72
N PRO A 624 14.75 2.97 -8.26
CA PRO A 624 14.22 2.97 -9.63
C PRO A 624 12.88 3.70 -9.65
N LEU A 625 12.80 4.76 -10.44
CA LEU A 625 11.59 5.58 -10.61
C LEU A 625 11.25 5.71 -12.10
N TYR A 626 9.98 5.99 -12.37
CA TYR A 626 9.58 6.48 -13.70
C TYR A 626 9.80 7.98 -13.82
N ASN A 627 9.89 8.47 -15.06
CA ASN A 627 9.82 9.90 -15.32
C ASN A 627 8.36 10.42 -15.24
N ARG A 628 7.59 10.18 -16.30
CA ARG A 628 6.15 10.44 -16.37
C ARG A 628 5.51 9.35 -17.19
N VAL A 629 4.48 8.72 -16.63
CA VAL A 629 3.70 7.66 -17.27
C VAL A 629 2.21 8.00 -17.19
N LYS A 630 1.41 7.54 -18.14
CA LYS A 630 -0.03 7.85 -18.22
C LYS A 630 -0.91 6.90 -17.41
N ASN A 631 -0.43 5.66 -17.21
CA ASN A 631 -1.06 4.60 -16.43
C ASN A 631 0.00 3.55 -16.06
N LEU A 632 -0.36 2.53 -15.29
CA LEU A 632 0.54 1.45 -14.83
C LEU A 632 0.27 0.09 -15.50
N ASN A 633 -0.39 0.09 -16.68
CA ASN A 633 -0.68 -1.15 -17.40
C ASN A 633 0.57 -1.79 -18.05
N SER A 634 1.59 -0.97 -18.34
CA SER A 634 2.84 -1.34 -19.04
C SER A 634 4.02 -1.54 -18.07
N ASN A 635 5.04 -2.24 -18.54
CA ASN A 635 6.37 -2.29 -17.92
C ASN A 635 7.50 -2.00 -18.93
N SER A 636 7.23 -1.33 -20.05
CA SER A 636 8.26 -0.99 -21.05
C SER A 636 8.89 0.38 -20.82
N GLU A 637 8.41 1.11 -19.81
CA GLU A 637 8.80 2.49 -19.55
C GLU A 637 10.29 2.62 -19.20
N GLU A 638 10.85 3.79 -19.51
CA GLU A 638 12.20 4.17 -19.07
C GLU A 638 12.31 4.12 -17.54
N ILE A 639 13.42 3.60 -17.03
CA ILE A 639 13.74 3.63 -15.60
C ILE A 639 14.82 4.66 -15.34
N ILE A 640 14.52 5.61 -14.46
CA ILE A 640 15.50 6.52 -13.88
C ILE A 640 15.95 5.94 -12.55
N VAL A 641 17.21 5.55 -12.48
CA VAL A 641 17.87 5.10 -11.26
C VAL A 641 18.34 6.33 -10.50
N ASN A 642 17.60 6.68 -9.44
CA ASN A 642 17.86 7.86 -8.61
C ASN A 642 18.84 7.49 -7.50
N ILE A 643 19.98 8.16 -7.47
CA ILE A 643 21.03 8.00 -6.48
C ILE A 643 20.96 9.17 -5.51
N PHE A 644 20.68 8.85 -4.25
CA PHE A 644 20.56 9.85 -3.18
C PHE A 644 21.94 10.11 -2.53
N PRO A 645 22.20 11.34 -2.04
CA PRO A 645 23.45 11.66 -1.34
C PRO A 645 23.73 10.70 -0.18
N GLY A 646 25.02 10.39 0.01
CA GLY A 646 25.51 9.44 1.00
C GLY A 646 26.59 8.54 0.41
N ASP A 647 26.89 7.47 1.14
CA ASP A 647 27.90 6.47 0.78
C ASP A 647 27.30 5.40 -0.16
N ASN A 648 27.65 4.13 0.07
CA ASN A 648 27.23 3.01 -0.76
C ASN A 648 25.75 2.70 -0.56
N GLY A 649 25.09 2.25 -1.63
CA GLY A 649 23.72 1.80 -1.59
C GLY A 649 23.44 0.68 -2.56
N SER A 650 22.30 0.01 -2.36
CA SER A 650 21.83 -0.99 -3.31
C SER A 650 20.33 -1.17 -3.25
N PHE A 651 19.76 -1.59 -4.37
CA PHE A 651 18.36 -1.93 -4.50
C PHE A 651 18.20 -3.05 -5.52
N THR A 652 17.25 -3.95 -5.31
CA THR A 652 16.94 -5.01 -6.27
C THR A 652 15.57 -4.75 -6.85
N PHE A 653 15.55 -4.17 -8.04
CA PHE A 653 14.34 -3.82 -8.76
C PHE A 653 13.59 -5.07 -9.21
N TYR A 654 12.29 -5.15 -8.91
CA TYR A 654 11.41 -6.26 -9.26
C TYR A 654 10.51 -5.96 -10.45
N GLU A 655 10.33 -6.95 -11.31
CA GLU A 655 9.50 -6.86 -12.51
C GLU A 655 8.72 -8.14 -12.78
N ASP A 656 7.48 -8.00 -13.23
CA ASP A 656 6.68 -9.10 -13.79
C ASP A 656 5.69 -8.59 -14.86
N ASN A 657 4.79 -9.46 -15.32
CA ASN A 657 3.77 -9.13 -16.32
C ASN A 657 2.79 -8.03 -15.88
N GLY A 658 2.58 -7.84 -14.58
CA GLY A 658 1.76 -6.80 -13.98
C GLY A 658 0.38 -7.25 -13.53
N ASN A 659 -0.25 -8.21 -14.23
CA ASN A 659 -1.64 -8.60 -13.93
C ASN A 659 -1.94 -10.08 -14.18
N ASP A 660 -1.00 -10.91 -14.63
CA ASP A 660 -1.27 -12.36 -14.70
C ASP A 660 -1.10 -13.05 -13.34
N LYS A 661 -1.56 -14.30 -13.27
CA LYS A 661 -1.48 -15.15 -12.07
C LYS A 661 -0.13 -15.85 -11.87
N TYR A 662 0.87 -15.64 -12.72
CA TYR A 662 2.13 -16.40 -12.71
C TYR A 662 3.26 -15.73 -11.90
N TYR A 663 2.99 -14.55 -11.33
CA TYR A 663 3.93 -13.70 -10.59
C TYR A 663 4.70 -14.38 -9.44
N ALA A 664 4.20 -15.50 -8.92
CA ALA A 664 4.91 -16.30 -7.92
C ALA A 664 6.26 -16.82 -8.44
N ASN A 665 6.33 -17.19 -9.73
CA ASN A 665 7.49 -17.84 -10.35
C ASN A 665 7.99 -17.14 -11.62
N GLU A 666 7.13 -16.42 -12.33
CA GLU A 666 7.45 -15.68 -13.54
C GLU A 666 7.67 -14.21 -13.23
N TYR A 667 8.93 -13.86 -13.00
CA TYR A 667 9.36 -12.50 -12.71
C TYR A 667 10.85 -12.33 -13.04
N ALA A 668 11.30 -11.09 -13.02
CA ALA A 668 12.70 -10.73 -13.17
C ALA A 668 13.16 -9.77 -12.06
N ARG A 669 14.47 -9.75 -11.81
CA ARG A 669 15.12 -8.87 -10.84
C ARG A 669 16.38 -8.26 -11.44
N THR A 670 16.60 -6.98 -11.17
CA THR A 670 17.77 -6.24 -11.61
C THR A 670 18.41 -5.59 -10.39
N ARG A 671 19.62 -6.03 -10.03
CA ARG A 671 20.37 -5.42 -8.91
C ARG A 671 20.99 -4.12 -9.37
N MET A 672 20.76 -3.05 -8.62
CA MET A 672 21.35 -1.73 -8.82
C MET A 672 22.16 -1.40 -7.58
N TYR A 673 23.38 -0.93 -7.71
CA TYR A 673 24.21 -0.58 -6.56
C TYR A 673 25.18 0.55 -6.86
N THR A 674 25.63 1.21 -5.80
CA THR A 674 26.63 2.28 -5.85
C THR A 674 27.79 1.99 -4.92
N GLU A 675 28.97 2.40 -5.35
CA GLU A 675 30.18 2.45 -4.53
C GLU A 675 30.77 3.86 -4.60
N ARG A 676 31.00 4.49 -3.45
CA ARG A 676 31.67 5.78 -3.34
C ARG A 676 33.03 5.60 -2.69
N LYS A 677 34.07 6.09 -3.37
CA LYS A 677 35.46 6.11 -2.90
C LYS A 677 36.00 7.51 -3.09
N GLU A 678 36.17 8.27 -2.01
CA GLU A 678 36.60 9.67 -2.06
C GLU A 678 35.72 10.50 -3.04
N ASN A 679 36.32 11.05 -4.08
CA ASN A 679 35.66 11.84 -5.13
C ASN A 679 35.21 10.99 -6.34
N HIS A 680 35.21 9.66 -6.23
CA HIS A 680 34.76 8.74 -7.27
C HIS A 680 33.44 8.05 -6.87
N LEU A 681 32.46 8.06 -7.76
CA LEU A 681 31.20 7.34 -7.63
C LEU A 681 31.05 6.34 -8.78
N THR A 682 30.94 5.07 -8.45
CA THR A 682 30.60 4.00 -9.38
C THR A 682 29.14 3.61 -9.19
N VAL A 683 28.35 3.60 -10.27
CA VAL A 683 26.97 3.13 -10.30
C VAL A 683 26.88 1.93 -11.22
N THR A 684 26.28 0.83 -10.75
CA THR A 684 26.13 -0.39 -11.56
C THR A 684 24.67 -0.79 -11.65
N VAL A 685 24.18 -0.97 -12.88
CA VAL A 685 22.92 -1.63 -13.20
C VAL A 685 23.26 -3.04 -13.69
N GLY A 686 23.09 -4.02 -12.81
CA GLY A 686 23.46 -5.41 -13.07
C GLY A 686 22.58 -6.07 -14.15
N PRO A 687 22.96 -7.26 -14.64
CA PRO A 687 22.19 -8.00 -15.62
C PRO A 687 20.85 -8.45 -15.02
N ARG A 688 19.75 -8.25 -15.73
CA ARG A 688 18.42 -8.70 -15.32
C ARG A 688 18.35 -10.22 -15.29
N GLN A 689 17.93 -10.78 -14.17
CA GLN A 689 17.79 -12.21 -13.94
C GLN A 689 16.33 -12.61 -13.83
N GLY A 690 15.95 -13.75 -14.40
CA GLY A 690 14.57 -14.22 -14.44
C GLY A 690 13.84 -13.87 -15.74
N LYS A 691 12.60 -14.33 -15.88
CA LYS A 691 11.79 -14.20 -17.10
C LYS A 691 10.31 -14.15 -16.74
N TYR A 692 9.55 -13.40 -17.53
CA TYR A 692 8.10 -13.37 -17.47
C TYR A 692 7.52 -13.06 -18.85
N ARG A 693 6.22 -13.34 -19.05
CA ARG A 693 5.51 -13.09 -20.30
C ARG A 693 5.52 -11.61 -20.70
N ASN A 694 5.86 -11.32 -21.95
CA ASN A 694 5.96 -9.96 -22.53
C ASN A 694 7.04 -9.08 -21.86
N MET A 695 8.06 -9.69 -21.27
CA MET A 695 9.23 -8.97 -20.74
C MET A 695 9.99 -8.25 -21.87
N PRO A 696 10.26 -6.93 -21.79
CA PRO A 696 11.00 -6.21 -22.82
C PRO A 696 12.46 -6.65 -22.84
N THR A 697 13.02 -6.99 -23.99
CA THR A 697 14.43 -7.41 -24.12
C THR A 697 15.42 -6.27 -23.84
N ASP A 698 15.03 -5.07 -24.23
CA ASP A 698 15.82 -3.85 -24.16
C ASP A 698 15.03 -2.76 -23.42
N ARG A 699 15.75 -1.90 -22.68
CA ARG A 699 15.16 -0.76 -21.98
C ARG A 699 16.15 0.39 -21.89
N GLN A 700 15.64 1.61 -21.99
CA GLN A 700 16.39 2.81 -21.65
C GLN A 700 16.47 2.98 -20.13
N PHE A 701 17.69 3.11 -19.63
CA PHE A 701 17.98 3.50 -18.26
C PHE A 701 18.60 4.89 -18.24
N LYS A 702 18.28 5.68 -17.22
CA LYS A 702 19.02 6.90 -16.88
C LYS A 702 19.51 6.82 -15.46
N ILE A 703 20.67 7.42 -15.19
CA ILE A 703 21.17 7.61 -13.82
C ILE A 703 20.91 9.06 -13.45
N LYS A 704 20.18 9.29 -12.36
CA LYS A 704 19.98 10.62 -11.78
C LYS A 704 20.69 10.71 -10.44
N VAL A 705 21.77 11.48 -10.35
CA VAL A 705 22.50 11.68 -9.09
C VAL A 705 22.03 13.00 -8.47
N LEU A 706 21.29 12.92 -7.36
CA LEU A 706 20.76 14.07 -6.64
C LEU A 706 21.85 14.73 -5.78
N GLY A 707 21.76 16.05 -5.57
CA GLY A 707 22.73 16.77 -4.74
C GLY A 707 24.17 16.71 -5.29
N SER A 708 24.31 16.70 -6.60
CA SER A 708 25.56 16.46 -7.30
C SER A 708 26.21 17.74 -7.81
N ALA A 709 27.52 17.85 -7.61
CA ALA A 709 28.34 18.84 -8.30
C ALA A 709 28.56 18.46 -9.78
N ILE A 710 29.23 19.33 -10.52
CA ILE A 710 29.71 19.05 -11.88
C ILE A 710 30.89 18.06 -11.82
N PRO A 711 30.83 16.93 -12.54
CA PRO A 711 31.92 15.97 -12.59
C PRO A 711 33.02 16.41 -13.55
N GLU A 712 34.24 15.96 -13.30
CA GLU A 712 35.38 16.11 -14.21
C GLU A 712 35.27 15.15 -15.40
N THR A 713 34.88 13.91 -15.14
CA THR A 713 34.67 12.89 -16.17
C THR A 713 33.51 11.97 -15.82
N ILE A 714 32.79 11.52 -16.85
CA ILE A 714 31.79 10.46 -16.77
C ILE A 714 32.11 9.42 -17.83
N THR A 715 32.10 8.14 -17.46
CA THR A 715 32.17 7.03 -18.41
C THR A 715 30.98 6.09 -18.25
N ILE A 716 30.57 5.45 -19.35
CA ILE A 716 29.64 4.32 -19.37
C ILE A 716 30.39 3.15 -20.02
N ASN A 717 30.59 2.08 -19.26
CA ASN A 717 31.38 0.91 -19.66
C ASN A 717 32.76 1.32 -20.22
N GLY A 718 33.42 2.27 -19.56
CA GLY A 718 34.75 2.80 -19.94
C GLY A 718 34.76 3.82 -21.08
N ASN A 719 33.64 4.08 -21.76
CA ASN A 719 33.56 5.09 -22.82
C ASN A 719 33.06 6.41 -22.26
N LYS A 720 33.63 7.54 -22.70
CA LYS A 720 33.17 8.88 -22.30
C LYS A 720 31.66 9.04 -22.56
N ALA A 721 30.95 9.61 -21.61
CA ALA A 721 29.52 9.87 -21.70
C ALA A 721 29.18 11.34 -21.44
N GLU A 722 28.10 11.79 -22.07
CA GLU A 722 27.52 13.12 -21.87
C GLU A 722 26.45 13.08 -20.75
N TYR A 723 26.15 14.24 -20.19
CA TYR A 723 25.13 14.41 -19.15
C TYR A 723 24.33 15.69 -19.36
N GLU A 724 23.14 15.72 -18.76
CA GLU A 724 22.35 16.92 -18.57
C GLU A 724 22.42 17.35 -17.09
N TYR A 725 22.52 18.65 -16.82
CA TYR A 725 22.46 19.18 -15.45
C TYR A 725 21.08 19.76 -15.17
N ILE A 726 20.40 19.24 -14.15
CA ILE A 726 19.07 19.69 -13.72
C ILE A 726 19.26 20.65 -12.55
N GLY A 727 19.31 21.95 -12.83
CA GLY A 727 19.62 22.96 -11.82
C GLY A 727 18.57 23.12 -10.72
N ASP A 728 17.28 22.88 -11.02
CA ASP A 728 16.18 22.93 -10.04
C ASP A 728 16.25 21.82 -8.97
N GLU A 729 17.08 20.79 -9.20
CA GLU A 729 17.26 19.66 -8.30
C GLU A 729 18.73 19.44 -7.90
N LEU A 730 19.64 20.26 -8.43
CA LEU A 730 21.08 20.06 -8.36
C LEU A 730 21.47 18.61 -8.71
N ALA A 731 21.02 18.14 -9.86
CA ALA A 731 21.15 16.74 -10.23
C ALA A 731 21.85 16.54 -11.57
N LEU A 732 22.70 15.51 -11.64
CA LEU A 732 23.19 14.98 -12.92
C LEU A 732 22.16 14.01 -13.47
N LEU A 733 21.86 14.09 -14.77
CA LEU A 733 21.09 13.10 -15.50
C LEU A 733 21.94 12.53 -16.63
N ILE A 734 22.28 11.25 -16.51
CA ILE A 734 23.12 10.53 -17.47
C ILE A 734 22.24 9.53 -18.20
N THR A 735 22.12 9.67 -19.52
CA THR A 735 21.35 8.74 -20.34
C THR A 735 22.22 7.56 -20.77
N ILE A 736 21.82 6.35 -20.38
CA ILE A 736 22.49 5.14 -20.84
C ILE A 736 21.91 4.78 -22.22
N PRO A 737 22.76 4.51 -23.22
CA PRO A 737 22.29 3.98 -24.50
C PRO A 737 21.38 2.76 -24.29
N GLN A 738 20.27 2.72 -25.03
CA GLN A 738 19.36 1.59 -24.95
C GLN A 738 20.10 0.31 -25.34
N THR A 739 20.17 -0.63 -24.41
CA THR A 739 20.91 -1.88 -24.52
C THR A 739 20.09 -3.01 -23.91
N ALA A 740 20.48 -4.25 -24.20
CA ALA A 740 19.84 -5.43 -23.67
C ALA A 740 19.85 -5.40 -22.13
N CYS A 741 18.73 -5.76 -21.51
CA CYS A 741 18.60 -5.73 -20.05
C CYS A 741 19.39 -6.83 -19.35
N ASP A 742 19.89 -7.84 -20.06
CA ASP A 742 20.71 -8.94 -19.54
C ASP A 742 22.22 -8.61 -19.52
N GLN A 743 22.61 -7.39 -19.91
CA GLN A 743 23.97 -6.90 -19.82
C GLN A 743 24.12 -5.93 -18.64
N GLU A 744 25.24 -6.05 -17.93
CA GLU A 744 25.64 -5.06 -16.92
C GLU A 744 25.95 -3.71 -17.57
N LYS A 745 25.60 -2.63 -16.88
CA LYS A 745 26.03 -1.27 -17.21
C LYS A 745 26.72 -0.66 -16.01
N THR A 746 27.96 -0.21 -16.20
CA THR A 746 28.78 0.45 -15.19
C THR A 746 28.99 1.91 -15.59
N ILE A 747 28.70 2.81 -14.67
CA ILE A 747 28.81 4.25 -14.83
C ILE A 747 29.81 4.73 -13.78
N GLU A 748 30.88 5.37 -14.23
CA GLU A 748 31.91 5.90 -13.34
C GLU A 748 31.90 7.43 -13.43
N ILE A 749 31.80 8.08 -12.28
CA ILE A 749 31.69 9.53 -12.16
C ILE A 749 32.85 10.00 -11.29
N GLN A 750 33.73 10.79 -11.88
CA GLN A 750 34.85 11.42 -11.19
C GLN A 750 34.49 12.87 -10.87
N TYR A 751 34.54 13.24 -9.60
CA TYR A 751 34.32 14.61 -9.14
C TYR A 751 35.64 15.31 -8.83
N PRO A 752 35.65 16.66 -8.82
CA PRO A 752 36.76 17.42 -8.25
C PRO A 752 36.97 17.07 -6.77
N THR A 753 38.20 17.23 -6.28
CA THR A 753 38.56 16.97 -4.88
C THR A 753 37.91 17.94 -3.89
N SER A 754 37.52 19.12 -4.36
CA SER A 754 36.81 20.14 -3.58
C SER A 754 35.51 20.50 -4.29
N ILE A 755 34.38 20.24 -3.65
CA ILE A 755 33.04 20.62 -4.11
C ILE A 755 32.37 21.49 -3.04
N PRO A 756 31.57 22.51 -3.42
CA PRO A 756 30.78 23.26 -2.46
C PRO A 756 29.75 22.32 -1.79
N GLU A 757 29.35 22.63 -0.55
CA GLU A 757 28.22 21.93 0.09
C GLU A 757 26.93 22.17 -0.73
N LEU A 758 26.18 21.12 -1.03
CA LEU A 758 24.97 21.19 -1.87
C LEU A 758 23.73 20.67 -1.15
N ASN A 759 23.90 19.95 -0.04
CA ASN A 759 22.83 19.28 0.66
C ASN A 759 22.45 20.02 1.96
N ASP A 760 22.45 21.35 1.91
CA ASP A 760 22.12 22.24 3.03
C ASP A 760 20.71 22.86 2.92
N GLY A 761 19.90 22.40 1.96
CA GLY A 761 18.56 22.91 1.70
C GLY A 761 18.45 23.94 0.57
N ILE A 762 19.55 24.22 -0.13
CA ILE A 762 19.61 25.18 -1.24
C ILE A 762 18.57 24.89 -2.35
N VAL A 763 18.20 23.63 -2.60
CA VAL A 763 17.19 23.26 -3.60
C VAL A 763 15.81 23.86 -3.28
N SER A 764 15.37 23.79 -2.01
CA SER A 764 14.13 24.47 -1.61
C SER A 764 14.29 25.98 -1.61
N GLN A 765 15.47 26.51 -1.28
CA GLN A 765 15.74 27.95 -1.36
C GLN A 765 15.58 28.48 -2.78
N PHE A 766 16.09 27.79 -3.81
CA PHE A 766 15.86 28.13 -5.22
C PHE A 766 14.37 28.22 -5.55
N LYS A 767 13.63 27.15 -5.24
CA LYS A 767 12.20 27.02 -5.56
C LYS A 767 11.39 28.11 -4.86
N ARG A 768 11.58 28.28 -3.56
CA ARG A 768 10.87 29.28 -2.75
C ARG A 768 11.21 30.71 -3.19
N PHE A 769 12.48 30.99 -3.50
CA PHE A 769 12.90 32.32 -3.95
C PHE A 769 12.29 32.67 -5.32
N SER A 770 12.40 31.77 -6.30
CA SER A 770 11.81 31.97 -7.64
C SER A 770 10.29 32.18 -7.57
N LYS A 771 9.61 31.38 -6.74
CA LYS A 771 8.17 31.52 -6.50
C LYS A 771 7.81 32.84 -5.79
N ALA A 772 8.59 33.25 -4.78
CA ALA A 772 8.39 34.51 -4.08
C ALA A 772 8.58 35.72 -5.00
N ILE A 773 9.57 35.68 -5.90
CA ILE A 773 9.79 36.73 -6.92
C ILE A 773 8.62 36.80 -7.90
N THR A 774 8.13 35.65 -8.36
CA THR A 774 6.94 35.60 -9.22
C THR A 774 5.73 36.21 -8.52
N ALA A 775 5.47 35.82 -7.27
CA ALA A 775 4.39 36.40 -6.47
C ALA A 775 4.60 37.90 -6.18
N LEU A 776 5.84 38.35 -6.00
CA LEU A 776 6.17 39.77 -5.81
C LEU A 776 5.79 40.60 -7.04
N LYS A 777 6.05 40.11 -8.26
CA LYS A 777 5.64 40.77 -9.51
C LYS A 777 4.12 40.97 -9.61
N TYR A 778 3.31 40.10 -8.97
CA TYR A 778 1.85 40.30 -8.88
C TYR A 778 1.44 41.29 -7.80
N ARG A 779 2.26 41.48 -6.75
CA ARG A 779 2.04 42.50 -5.71
C ARG A 779 2.47 43.89 -6.16
N ASP A 780 3.47 43.95 -7.02
CA ASP A 780 4.01 45.16 -7.63
C ASP A 780 4.37 44.88 -9.10
N ALA A 781 3.43 45.14 -10.00
CA ALA A 781 3.62 44.91 -11.43
C ALA A 781 4.66 45.86 -12.07
N GLY A 782 5.04 46.94 -11.39
CA GLY A 782 6.05 47.90 -11.85
C GLY A 782 7.46 47.59 -11.37
N ILE A 783 7.65 46.52 -10.58
CA ILE A 783 8.94 46.20 -10.00
C ILE A 783 9.99 45.88 -11.07
N VAL A 784 11.14 46.56 -11.00
CA VAL A 784 12.33 46.22 -11.76
C VAL A 784 13.32 45.58 -10.80
N LEU A 785 13.66 44.31 -11.04
CA LEU A 785 14.57 43.58 -10.17
C LEU A 785 15.99 44.14 -10.27
N THR A 786 16.66 44.31 -9.13
CA THR A 786 18.09 44.61 -9.10
C THR A 786 18.89 43.43 -9.68
N PRO A 787 20.13 43.65 -10.16
CA PRO A 787 20.97 42.55 -10.64
C PRO A 787 21.12 41.41 -9.63
N ALA A 788 21.24 41.72 -8.33
CA ALA A 788 21.35 40.72 -7.27
C ALA A 788 20.06 39.88 -7.12
N MET A 789 18.88 40.52 -7.10
CA MET A 789 17.58 39.82 -7.01
C MET A 789 17.33 38.96 -8.24
N GLY A 790 17.59 39.48 -9.44
CA GLY A 790 17.45 38.75 -10.70
C GLY A 790 18.39 37.56 -10.80
N ALA A 791 19.67 37.73 -10.47
CA ALA A 791 20.64 36.64 -10.50
C ALA A 791 20.31 35.52 -9.50
N THR A 792 19.81 35.89 -8.31
CA THR A 792 19.41 34.93 -7.26
C THR A 792 18.19 34.13 -7.68
N GLU A 793 17.18 34.77 -8.29
CA GLU A 793 16.01 34.08 -8.85
C GLU A 793 16.37 33.13 -9.98
N ALA A 794 17.23 33.58 -10.90
CA ALA A 794 17.58 32.82 -12.10
C ALA A 794 18.66 31.75 -11.85
N THR A 795 19.12 31.53 -10.62
CA THR A 795 20.27 30.65 -10.34
C THR A 795 20.04 29.23 -10.84
N SER A 796 18.89 28.60 -10.53
CA SER A 796 18.65 27.20 -10.92
C SER A 796 18.54 27.01 -12.43
N ILE A 797 17.92 27.95 -13.15
CA ILE A 797 17.86 27.90 -14.61
C ILE A 797 19.23 28.23 -15.24
N ALA A 798 20.00 29.15 -14.65
CA ALA A 798 21.37 29.44 -15.09
C ALA A 798 22.30 28.24 -14.92
N LEU A 799 22.16 27.47 -13.84
CA LEU A 799 22.89 26.21 -13.64
C LEU A 799 22.54 25.16 -14.71
N THR A 800 21.31 25.18 -15.21
CA THR A 800 20.85 24.30 -16.29
C THR A 800 21.45 24.73 -17.63
N TYR A 801 21.54 26.03 -17.90
CA TYR A 801 22.04 26.57 -19.17
C TYR A 801 23.56 26.66 -19.26
N SER A 802 24.21 26.91 -18.13
CA SER A 802 25.65 27.17 -18.02
C SER A 802 26.27 26.39 -16.85
N PRO A 803 26.23 25.03 -16.89
CA PRO A 803 26.81 24.20 -15.84
C PRO A 803 28.31 24.44 -15.64
N GLU A 804 29.05 24.93 -16.64
CA GLU A 804 30.45 25.32 -16.52
C GLU A 804 30.69 26.45 -15.51
N ARG A 805 29.66 27.22 -15.16
CA ARG A 805 29.71 28.30 -14.15
C ARG A 805 29.23 27.84 -12.77
N PHE A 806 29.15 26.53 -12.54
CA PHE A 806 28.55 25.95 -11.33
C PHE A 806 29.00 26.59 -10.02
N ASN A 807 30.30 26.60 -9.73
CA ASN A 807 30.84 27.13 -8.47
C ASN A 807 30.53 28.62 -8.31
N GLU A 808 30.70 29.41 -9.38
CA GLU A 808 30.39 30.85 -9.39
C GLU A 808 28.92 31.11 -9.05
N LEU A 809 28.00 30.38 -9.68
CA LEU A 809 26.56 30.54 -9.51
C LEU A 809 26.11 30.12 -8.10
N ILE A 810 26.61 28.98 -7.59
CA ILE A 810 26.31 28.50 -6.24
C ILE A 810 26.84 29.49 -5.18
N GLU A 811 28.09 29.92 -5.29
CA GLU A 811 28.68 30.87 -4.33
C GLU A 811 27.98 32.23 -4.37
N THR A 812 27.61 32.71 -5.56
CA THR A 812 26.85 33.94 -5.73
C THR A 812 25.49 33.84 -5.08
N PHE A 813 24.76 32.75 -5.31
CA PHE A 813 23.47 32.53 -4.67
C PHE A 813 23.59 32.48 -3.15
N LYS A 814 24.52 31.69 -2.60
CA LYS A 814 24.70 31.57 -1.14
C LYS A 814 25.03 32.92 -0.50
N ARG A 815 25.92 33.69 -1.12
CA ARG A 815 26.28 35.04 -0.67
C ARG A 815 25.07 35.97 -0.66
N ASN A 816 24.34 36.05 -1.77
CA ASN A 816 23.15 36.86 -1.91
C ASN A 816 22.07 36.45 -0.88
N TYR A 817 21.80 35.14 -0.77
CA TYR A 817 20.78 34.62 0.15
C TYR A 817 21.11 34.94 1.62
N SER A 818 22.40 34.91 2.00
CA SER A 818 22.85 35.27 3.36
C SER A 818 22.68 36.77 3.69
N GLN A 819 22.63 37.64 2.68
CA GLN A 819 22.50 39.10 2.80
C GLN A 819 21.10 39.59 2.41
N MET A 820 20.07 38.76 2.65
CA MET A 820 18.70 39.04 2.24
C MET A 820 18.18 40.41 2.71
N PRO A 821 18.34 40.82 3.99
CA PRO A 821 17.83 42.11 4.46
C PRO A 821 18.42 43.30 3.69
N GLU A 822 19.72 43.26 3.42
CA GLU A 822 20.43 44.28 2.64
C GLU A 822 19.95 44.29 1.18
N MET A 823 19.80 43.11 0.56
CA MET A 823 19.29 43.00 -0.81
C MET A 823 17.88 43.56 -0.98
N LEU A 824 16.97 43.29 -0.02
CA LEU A 824 15.60 43.81 -0.07
C LEU A 824 15.57 45.34 0.13
N LYS A 825 16.49 45.87 0.93
CA LYS A 825 16.69 47.32 1.09
C LYS A 825 17.19 47.96 -0.20
N GLU A 826 18.16 47.34 -0.88
CA GLU A 826 18.65 47.80 -2.19
C GLU A 826 17.58 47.73 -3.28
N GLN A 827 16.72 46.71 -3.23
CA GLN A 827 15.53 46.58 -4.07
C GLN A 827 14.48 47.66 -3.80
N LYS A 828 14.65 48.45 -2.72
CA LYS A 828 13.73 49.51 -2.27
C LYS A 828 12.31 49.01 -2.01
N LEU A 829 12.18 47.76 -1.54
CA LEU A 829 10.89 47.25 -1.11
C LEU A 829 10.44 47.99 0.15
N ASN A 830 9.14 48.32 0.22
CA ASN A 830 8.55 48.80 1.47
C ASN A 830 8.60 47.70 2.54
N GLU A 831 8.51 48.10 3.81
CA GLU A 831 8.64 47.19 4.95
C GLU A 831 7.70 45.99 4.89
N ALA A 832 6.43 46.21 4.49
CA ALA A 832 5.43 45.16 4.40
C ALA A 832 5.80 44.09 3.35
N ASN A 833 6.29 44.50 2.18
CA ASN A 833 6.73 43.57 1.14
C ASN A 833 8.05 42.89 1.50
N SER A 834 8.98 43.58 2.17
CA SER A 834 10.23 42.98 2.67
C SER A 834 9.95 41.87 3.69
N GLN A 835 9.09 42.14 4.69
CA GLN A 835 8.69 41.15 5.68
C GLN A 835 7.95 39.96 5.05
N TRP A 836 7.03 40.24 4.12
CA TRP A 836 6.32 39.19 3.39
C TRP A 836 7.28 38.32 2.57
N PHE A 837 8.25 38.91 1.87
CA PHE A 837 9.20 38.19 1.02
C PHE A 837 10.11 37.27 1.84
N MET A 838 10.71 37.79 2.93
CA MET A 838 11.55 36.99 3.83
C MET A 838 10.78 35.79 4.41
N LYS A 839 9.51 36.01 4.77
CA LYS A 839 8.63 34.94 5.25
C LYS A 839 8.32 33.92 4.15
N ALA A 840 8.01 34.38 2.93
CA ALA A 840 7.69 33.51 1.79
C ALA A 840 8.85 32.59 1.40
N ILE A 841 10.10 33.07 1.52
CA ILE A 841 11.28 32.26 1.25
C ILE A 841 11.76 31.43 2.46
N GLY A 842 11.10 31.59 3.61
CA GLY A 842 11.47 30.92 4.86
C GLY A 842 12.83 31.34 5.41
N TRP A 843 13.26 32.59 5.17
CA TRP A 843 14.55 33.09 5.62
C TRP A 843 14.60 33.17 7.15
N LYS A 844 15.68 32.63 7.74
CA LYS A 844 16.00 32.72 9.16
C LYS A 844 17.35 33.41 9.30
N LYS A 845 17.47 34.27 10.32
CA LYS A 845 18.68 35.05 10.60
C LYS A 845 19.84 34.17 11.07
#